data_AF-A0A8H7L1X7-F1
#
_entry.id   AF-A0A8H7L1X7-F1
#
_cell.length_a   1.000
_cell.length_b   1.000
_cell.length_c   1.000
_cell.angle_alpha   90.00
_cell.angle_beta   90.00
_cell.angle_gamma   90.00
#
_symmetry.space_group_name_H-M   'P 1'
#
loop_
_entity.id
_entity.type
_entity.pdbx_description
1 polymer ?
#
loop_
_entity_poly.entity_id
_entity_poly.type
_entity_poly.pdbx_seq_one_letter_code
_entity_poly.pdbx_strand_id
1 'polypeptide(L)'
;MSRRISQNSSQTHRPLWEKLFPNNLPNPVTHTKEWISETDKICKDRFDLSKPLPYDMEREQEEDYFIPLTNENVLQEMVAFRRFACTSHHKLSRNVTMLLADYDFETKWTALSNAQREKHLLTAFKEQEGPGSAGLTLRGPQKLNCPELCWGELVKNRGQGFLDLLMRFMLDNNDKPPIQPLILEQPRYDEIIGWNEQCGPAQKAWLDFHRVMRTDHIGTYCSLVIAEYAGKKVEFKTFVHEHSTTKPTLAGFEPMVNLFMNGDETKTKRWIKDEAAQRKNMKLFCENCYKEEDKSQGKMSVCPPYVTSVFQDSIPVYTPEQLTAREDIPPPVPGYRRSAHLLKQISILNRFPDKDYIALTDEDEFGITLDELQGATVFNIMRNRCMASGDESALFYVYRVMDRQVSKIQLLQRQLRREYGTSFENIMKALDSGHPPAAPEVSTEEIDKMLVLFQRKGRFSAELQNYNPGLQGKKTQPMACQVGPKKDLTVFLSWPEDTVTSSITVLPLGKESWINSRYTKPQTPDILGPNHSSQIPEPSDGLCLPALEKQLHLLYTHPTADYVLWGQIDDPRVPYLVHFEDFSQCIAFLGYRRRLLWNGAEADPDSLAYMLMVLEPALLRKKIPMDAVRAQFEREYGEDEVRAVIKCITGEVYRRERDGKTFTLDHIPANRQDMQVILKALKTAGRFHDLLKNWVPQE
;
A
#
# COMPACT_ATOMS: atom_id res chain seq x y z
N MET A 1 39.48 -27.34 29.24
CA MET A 1 40.92 -27.14 28.96
C MET A 1 41.10 -25.80 28.28
N SER A 2 41.11 -24.71 29.05
CA SER A 2 41.34 -23.35 28.52
C SER A 2 42.83 -23.16 28.29
N ARG A 3 43.28 -23.25 27.04
CA ARG A 3 44.63 -22.83 26.65
C ARG A 3 44.67 -21.30 26.78
N ARG A 4 45.13 -20.80 27.93
CA ARG A 4 45.67 -19.44 28.04
C ARG A 4 46.80 -19.34 27.01
N ILE A 5 46.57 -18.60 25.93
CA ILE A 5 47.63 -18.17 25.04
C ILE A 5 48.57 -17.32 25.89
N SER A 6 49.77 -17.85 26.12
CA SER A 6 50.84 -17.21 26.86
C SER A 6 51.19 -15.87 26.20
N GLN A 7 50.93 -14.77 26.90
CA GLN A 7 51.27 -13.38 26.52
C GLN A 7 52.79 -13.08 26.59
N ASN A 8 53.66 -14.02 26.23
CA ASN A 8 55.12 -13.88 26.39
C ASN A 8 55.90 -13.50 25.11
N SER A 9 55.26 -13.07 24.03
CA SER A 9 56.00 -12.44 22.91
C SER A 9 56.02 -10.92 23.08
N SER A 10 57.07 -10.42 23.72
CA SER A 10 57.42 -8.99 23.84
C SER A 10 57.92 -8.39 22.52
N GLN A 11 57.29 -8.73 21.38
CA GLN A 11 57.31 -7.80 20.25
C GLN A 11 56.48 -6.60 20.68
N THR A 12 57.10 -5.42 20.70
CA THR A 12 56.42 -4.14 20.88
C THR A 12 55.41 -3.99 19.75
N HIS A 13 54.22 -4.55 19.95
CA HIS A 13 53.05 -4.33 19.14
C HIS A 13 52.69 -2.86 19.32
N ARG A 14 53.34 -1.98 18.56
CA ARG A 14 52.71 -0.72 18.19
C ARG A 14 51.30 -1.10 17.75
N PRO A 15 50.26 -0.46 18.31
CA PRO A 15 48.90 -0.82 18.00
C PRO A 15 48.76 -0.87 16.49
N LEU A 16 48.16 -1.93 15.96
CA LEU A 16 48.15 -2.14 14.51
C LEU A 16 47.48 -0.96 13.78
N TRP A 17 46.65 -0.14 14.45
CA TRP A 17 46.14 1.11 13.89
C TRP A 17 47.26 2.11 13.53
N GLU A 18 48.37 2.21 14.28
CA GLU A 18 49.54 3.00 13.86
C GLU A 18 50.27 2.42 12.64
N LYS A 19 50.09 1.12 12.35
CA LYS A 19 50.61 0.47 11.13
C LYS A 19 49.61 0.50 9.96
N LEU A 20 48.31 0.45 10.26
CA LEU A 20 47.20 0.37 9.30
C LEU A 20 46.75 1.75 8.82
N PHE A 21 46.86 2.77 9.66
CA PHE A 21 46.68 4.15 9.28
C PHE A 21 48.07 4.77 9.18
N PRO A 22 48.64 4.90 7.97
CA PRO A 22 49.86 5.67 7.82
C PRO A 22 49.59 7.03 8.45
N ASN A 23 50.50 7.52 9.31
CA ASN A 23 50.44 8.87 9.87
C ASN A 23 50.38 10.00 8.80
N ASN A 24 50.36 9.63 7.53
CA ASN A 24 50.44 10.45 6.34
C ASN A 24 49.23 10.30 5.41
N LEU A 25 48.04 9.90 5.91
CA LEU A 25 46.83 10.00 5.09
C LEU A 25 46.64 11.46 4.64
N PRO A 26 46.37 11.73 3.35
CA PRO A 26 46.14 13.08 2.88
C PRO A 26 44.97 13.74 3.62
N ASN A 27 44.93 15.07 3.71
CA ASN A 27 43.81 15.72 4.38
C ASN A 27 42.52 15.56 3.54
N PRO A 28 41.42 15.04 4.11
CA PRO A 28 40.20 14.73 3.34
C PRO A 28 39.49 15.97 2.76
N VAL A 29 39.76 17.17 3.30
CA VAL A 29 39.15 18.42 2.82
C VAL A 29 39.96 19.06 1.70
N THR A 30 41.28 19.16 1.89
CA THR A 30 42.16 19.86 0.94
C THR A 30 42.73 18.95 -0.15
N HIS A 31 42.83 17.64 0.10
CA HIS A 31 43.42 16.62 -0.79
C HIS A 31 42.48 15.41 -0.90
N THR A 32 41.20 15.66 -1.13
CA THR A 32 40.14 14.63 -1.08
C THR A 32 40.37 13.49 -2.06
N LYS A 33 40.85 13.77 -3.27
CA LYS A 33 41.04 12.73 -4.29
C LYS A 33 42.16 11.77 -3.89
N GLU A 34 43.28 12.31 -3.44
CA GLU A 34 44.41 11.55 -2.93
C GLU A 34 44.00 10.74 -1.69
N TRP A 35 43.24 11.36 -0.78
CA TRP A 35 42.70 10.69 0.39
C TRP A 35 41.77 9.52 0.02
N ILE A 36 40.85 9.71 -0.93
CA ILE A 36 39.98 8.63 -1.43
C ILE A 36 40.81 7.51 -2.04
N SER A 37 41.80 7.84 -2.89
CA SER A 37 42.65 6.84 -3.54
C SER A 37 43.40 5.98 -2.52
N GLU A 38 44.03 6.60 -1.52
CA GLU A 38 44.75 5.86 -0.48
C GLU A 38 43.81 5.06 0.43
N THR A 39 42.68 5.64 0.85
CA THR A 39 41.70 4.92 1.67
C THR A 39 41.00 3.79 0.92
N ASP A 40 40.74 3.93 -0.37
CA ASP A 40 40.23 2.85 -1.24
C ASP A 40 41.21 1.67 -1.28
N LYS A 41 42.51 1.96 -1.46
CA LYS A 41 43.54 0.93 -1.49
C LYS A 41 43.58 0.15 -0.18
N ILE A 42 43.57 0.86 0.95
CA ILE A 42 43.57 0.22 2.28
C ILE A 42 42.26 -0.55 2.53
N CYS A 43 41.11 0.01 2.16
CA CYS A 43 39.82 -0.65 2.31
C CYS A 43 39.76 -1.94 1.47
N LYS A 44 40.17 -1.90 0.20
CA LYS A 44 40.23 -3.09 -0.66
C LYS A 44 41.16 -4.16 -0.10
N ASP A 45 42.32 -3.77 0.43
CA ASP A 45 43.25 -4.68 1.10
C ASP A 45 42.62 -5.34 2.34
N ARG A 46 41.95 -4.54 3.17
CA ARG A 46 41.24 -4.98 4.40
C ARG A 46 40.12 -5.99 4.11
N PHE A 47 39.43 -5.83 2.98
CA PHE A 47 38.29 -6.66 2.57
C PHE A 47 38.65 -7.76 1.55
N ASP A 48 39.93 -7.94 1.24
CA ASP A 48 40.40 -9.03 0.38
C ASP A 48 40.26 -10.39 1.10
N LEU A 49 39.46 -11.29 0.53
CA LEU A 49 39.20 -12.62 1.09
C LEU A 49 40.44 -13.53 1.02
N SER A 50 41.40 -13.23 0.15
CA SER A 50 42.65 -14.00 0.04
C SER A 50 43.66 -13.66 1.15
N LYS A 51 43.41 -12.57 1.88
CA LYS A 51 44.30 -12.09 2.96
C LYS A 51 43.79 -12.54 4.33
N PRO A 52 44.69 -12.70 5.32
CA PRO A 52 44.26 -12.92 6.69
C PRO A 52 43.42 -11.75 7.19
N LEU A 53 42.52 -12.01 8.12
CA LEU A 53 41.69 -10.96 8.71
C LEU A 53 42.60 -9.89 9.36
N PRO A 54 42.39 -8.60 9.05
CA PRO A 54 43.09 -7.51 9.71
C PRO A 54 42.85 -7.60 11.22
N TYR A 55 43.82 -7.24 12.05
CA TYR A 55 43.59 -7.22 13.50
C TYR A 55 42.44 -6.26 13.85
N ASP A 56 41.51 -6.73 14.68
CA ASP A 56 40.56 -5.91 15.39
C ASP A 56 40.64 -6.31 16.87
N MET A 57 40.67 -5.31 17.76
CA MET A 57 40.84 -5.55 19.19
C MET A 57 39.62 -6.18 19.87
N GLU A 58 38.46 -6.12 19.22
CA GLU A 58 37.22 -6.69 19.76
C GLU A 58 37.00 -8.13 19.29
N ARG A 59 37.66 -8.54 18.19
CA ARG A 59 37.60 -9.90 17.69
C ARG A 59 38.27 -10.86 18.68
N GLU A 60 37.67 -12.04 18.85
CA GLU A 60 38.12 -13.10 19.79
C GLU A 60 38.13 -12.68 21.27
N GLN A 61 37.51 -11.56 21.63
CA GLN A 61 37.30 -11.21 23.03
C GLN A 61 36.13 -12.02 23.62
N GLU A 62 36.27 -12.43 24.87
CA GLU A 62 35.23 -13.14 25.63
C GLU A 62 34.17 -12.15 26.16
N GLU A 63 32.99 -12.65 26.55
CA GLU A 63 31.89 -11.84 27.10
C GLU A 63 32.34 -10.93 28.26
N ASP A 64 33.21 -11.44 29.15
CA ASP A 64 33.76 -10.69 30.30
C ASP A 64 34.51 -9.41 29.90
N TYR A 65 35.02 -9.33 28.67
CA TYR A 65 35.63 -8.11 28.13
C TYR A 65 34.58 -7.02 27.86
N PHE A 66 33.39 -7.41 27.40
CA PHE A 66 32.34 -6.48 26.97
C PHE A 66 31.44 -6.03 28.13
N ILE A 67 31.20 -6.89 29.14
CA ILE A 67 30.38 -6.56 30.31
C ILE A 67 30.72 -5.17 30.92
N PRO A 68 31.98 -4.83 31.22
CA PRO A 68 32.31 -3.52 31.78
C PRO A 68 32.15 -2.37 30.77
N LEU A 69 32.22 -2.65 29.46
CA LEU A 69 32.05 -1.66 28.39
C LEU A 69 30.57 -1.35 28.12
N THR A 70 29.66 -2.29 28.41
CA THR A 70 28.21 -2.16 28.21
C THR A 70 27.46 -1.88 29.51
N ASN A 71 27.92 -0.90 30.29
CA ASN A 71 27.17 -0.45 31.46
C ASN A 71 25.87 0.28 31.06
N GLU A 72 24.99 0.54 32.03
CA GLU A 72 23.67 1.14 31.80
C GLU A 72 23.73 2.46 30.99
N ASN A 73 24.69 3.34 31.29
CA ASN A 73 24.83 4.61 30.57
C ASN A 73 25.21 4.39 29.11
N VAL A 74 26.12 3.45 28.84
CA VAL A 74 26.53 3.11 27.47
C VAL A 74 25.39 2.45 26.71
N LEU A 75 24.63 1.55 27.35
CA LEU A 75 23.46 0.95 26.75
C LEU A 75 22.41 2.00 26.38
N GLN A 76 22.20 3.03 27.22
CA GLN A 76 21.31 4.14 26.87
C GLN A 76 21.82 4.94 25.67
N GLU A 77 23.13 5.25 25.59
CA GLU A 77 23.71 5.91 24.41
C GLU A 77 23.55 5.04 23.14
N MET A 78 23.75 3.72 23.24
CA MET A 78 23.51 2.78 22.12
C MET A 78 22.04 2.77 21.68
N VAL A 79 21.10 2.70 22.62
CA VAL A 79 19.65 2.75 22.34
C VAL A 79 19.27 4.06 21.65
N ALA A 80 19.77 5.19 22.16
CA ALA A 80 19.51 6.50 21.58
C ALA A 80 20.07 6.62 20.15
N PHE A 81 21.29 6.15 19.92
CA PHE A 81 21.88 6.13 18.58
C PHE A 81 21.12 5.21 17.63
N ARG A 82 20.65 4.04 18.08
CA ARG A 82 19.80 3.15 17.27
C ARG A 82 18.52 3.86 16.82
N ARG A 83 17.85 4.57 17.74
CA ARG A 83 16.66 5.38 17.40
C ARG A 83 16.98 6.50 16.42
N PHE A 84 18.15 7.13 16.57
CA PHE A 84 18.63 8.15 15.64
C PHE A 84 18.84 7.55 14.25
N ALA A 85 19.54 6.43 14.15
CA ALA A 85 19.78 5.71 12.90
C ALA A 85 18.45 5.30 12.23
N CYS A 86 17.46 4.78 12.98
CA CYS A 86 16.12 4.51 12.45
C CYS A 86 15.50 5.76 11.80
N THR A 87 15.55 6.89 12.50
CA THR A 87 14.99 8.17 12.03
C THR A 87 15.73 8.70 10.81
N SER A 88 17.06 8.63 10.82
CA SER A 88 17.92 9.09 9.72
C SER A 88 17.73 8.22 8.48
N HIS A 89 17.72 6.88 8.62
CA HIS A 89 17.45 5.96 7.52
C HIS A 89 16.03 6.11 6.97
N HIS A 90 15.02 6.34 7.82
CA HIS A 90 13.65 6.64 7.39
C HIS A 90 13.57 7.93 6.56
N LYS A 91 14.22 9.01 7.01
CA LYS A 91 14.31 10.26 6.26
C LYS A 91 15.02 10.08 4.92
N LEU A 92 16.13 9.35 4.91
CA LEU A 92 16.86 9.03 3.68
C LEU A 92 15.97 8.25 2.71
N SER A 93 15.32 7.18 3.18
CA SER A 93 14.39 6.36 2.39
C SER A 93 13.27 7.18 1.77
N ARG A 94 12.63 8.08 2.54
CA ARG A 94 11.60 8.99 2.05
C ARG A 94 12.13 9.94 0.97
N ASN A 95 13.29 10.56 1.21
CA ASN A 95 13.91 11.47 0.26
C ASN A 95 14.28 10.77 -1.05
N VAL A 96 14.86 9.57 -0.96
CA VAL A 96 15.21 8.73 -2.11
C VAL A 96 13.95 8.34 -2.88
N THR A 97 12.90 7.89 -2.17
CA THR A 97 11.62 7.51 -2.80
C THR A 97 11.02 8.68 -3.57
N MET A 98 10.98 9.86 -2.98
CA MET A 98 10.50 11.08 -3.65
C MET A 98 11.36 11.45 -4.86
N LEU A 99 12.70 11.42 -4.73
CA LEU A 99 13.61 11.74 -5.83
C LEU A 99 13.46 10.80 -7.03
N LEU A 100 13.39 9.49 -6.76
CA LEU A 100 13.20 8.49 -7.80
C LEU A 100 11.80 8.59 -8.41
N ALA A 101 10.76 8.72 -7.58
CA ALA A 101 9.38 8.69 -8.03
C ALA A 101 8.94 9.99 -8.77
N ASP A 102 9.34 11.15 -8.25
CA ASP A 102 8.79 12.46 -8.67
C ASP A 102 9.76 13.27 -9.52
N TYR A 103 11.07 13.09 -9.31
CA TYR A 103 12.08 13.94 -9.93
C TYR A 103 12.87 13.23 -11.03
N ASP A 104 12.55 11.97 -11.34
CA ASP A 104 13.26 11.14 -12.32
C ASP A 104 14.78 11.13 -12.06
N PHE A 105 15.13 11.04 -10.77
CA PHE A 105 16.50 11.22 -10.30
C PHE A 105 17.44 10.19 -10.91
N GLU A 106 17.02 8.95 -11.10
CA GLU A 106 17.83 7.88 -11.70
C GLU A 106 18.29 8.24 -13.12
N THR A 107 17.36 8.64 -14.00
CA THR A 107 17.67 9.07 -15.36
C THR A 107 18.56 10.30 -15.37
N LYS A 108 18.25 11.31 -14.53
CA LYS A 108 19.04 12.54 -14.46
C LYS A 108 20.45 12.31 -13.92
N TRP A 109 20.61 11.48 -12.90
CA TRP A 109 21.89 11.13 -12.29
C TRP A 109 22.80 10.38 -13.28
N THR A 110 22.26 9.40 -13.99
CA THR A 110 23.00 8.64 -15.01
C THR A 110 23.32 9.48 -16.25
N ALA A 111 22.48 10.48 -16.58
CA ALA A 111 22.72 11.44 -17.65
C ALA A 111 23.80 12.49 -17.34
N LEU A 112 24.17 12.69 -16.07
CA LEU A 112 25.27 13.60 -15.72
C LEU A 112 26.59 13.19 -16.41
N SER A 113 27.47 14.15 -16.62
CA SER A 113 28.87 13.85 -16.98
C SER A 113 29.60 13.22 -15.78
N ASN A 114 30.70 12.50 -16.06
CA ASN A 114 31.55 11.95 -15.00
C ASN A 114 32.07 13.06 -14.05
N ALA A 115 32.43 14.23 -14.59
CA ALA A 115 32.90 15.36 -13.80
C ALA A 115 31.81 15.92 -12.86
N GLN A 116 30.55 15.98 -13.30
CA GLN A 116 29.43 16.41 -12.46
C GLN A 116 29.15 15.42 -11.33
N ARG A 117 29.07 14.11 -11.63
CA ARG A 117 28.94 13.08 -10.60
C ARG A 117 30.09 13.12 -9.61
N GLU A 118 31.32 13.22 -10.13
CA GLU A 118 32.53 13.32 -9.32
C GLU A 118 32.47 14.50 -8.36
N LYS A 119 32.03 15.68 -8.82
CA LYS A 119 31.81 16.84 -7.94
C LYS A 119 30.91 16.49 -6.75
N HIS A 120 29.73 15.92 -6.99
CA HIS A 120 28.78 15.59 -5.93
C HIS A 120 29.35 14.58 -4.93
N LEU A 121 29.99 13.52 -5.43
CA LEU A 121 30.59 12.46 -4.61
C LEU A 121 31.78 12.98 -3.77
N LEU A 122 32.64 13.82 -4.35
CA LEU A 122 33.80 14.40 -3.65
C LEU A 122 33.37 15.40 -2.57
N THR A 123 32.38 16.25 -2.85
CA THR A 123 31.85 17.16 -1.83
C THR A 123 31.29 16.37 -0.65
N ALA A 124 30.55 15.28 -0.89
CA ALA A 124 30.05 14.45 0.19
C ALA A 124 31.18 13.84 1.05
N PHE A 125 32.28 13.36 0.44
CA PHE A 125 33.45 12.90 1.21
C PHE A 125 34.10 14.02 2.02
N LYS A 126 34.27 15.22 1.44
CA LYS A 126 34.83 16.38 2.13
C LYS A 126 34.03 16.73 3.38
N GLU A 127 32.72 16.77 3.25
CA GLU A 127 31.81 17.11 4.36
C GLU A 127 31.78 16.01 5.41
N GLN A 128 31.74 14.73 4.99
CA GLN A 128 31.64 13.62 5.93
C GLN A 128 32.92 13.35 6.71
N GLU A 129 34.08 13.51 6.08
CA GLU A 129 35.38 13.12 6.65
C GLU A 129 36.21 14.35 7.08
N GLY A 130 35.67 15.56 6.85
CA GLY A 130 36.29 16.81 7.22
C GLY A 130 36.18 17.17 8.72
N PRO A 131 36.85 18.26 9.15
CA PRO A 131 36.72 18.81 10.49
C PRO A 131 35.25 19.21 10.73
N GLY A 132 34.62 18.63 11.75
CA GLY A 132 33.19 18.85 12.04
C GLY A 132 32.27 17.74 11.55
N SER A 133 32.81 16.63 11.04
CA SER A 133 32.08 15.36 10.87
C SER A 133 31.29 15.03 12.13
N ALA A 134 29.99 14.78 11.99
CA ALA A 134 29.10 14.45 13.10
C ALA A 134 29.27 13.01 13.64
N GLY A 135 30.21 12.23 13.09
CA GLY A 135 30.40 10.84 13.50
C GLY A 135 31.24 10.68 14.77
N LEU A 136 30.90 9.68 15.59
CA LEU A 136 31.76 9.10 16.63
C LEU A 136 33.04 8.55 15.99
N THR A 137 34.02 9.43 15.80
CA THR A 137 35.34 9.10 15.24
C THR A 137 36.25 8.55 16.32
N LEU A 138 35.82 7.49 17.00
CA LEU A 138 36.63 6.83 18.03
C LEU A 138 37.80 6.02 17.42
N ARG A 139 37.74 5.63 16.13
CA ARG A 139 38.68 4.67 15.52
C ARG A 139 39.15 5.03 14.10
N GLY A 140 39.54 6.29 13.88
CA GLY A 140 40.08 6.74 12.58
C GLY A 140 39.01 6.83 11.47
N PRO A 141 39.43 6.90 10.19
CA PRO A 141 38.51 7.04 9.06
C PRO A 141 37.52 5.87 8.93
N GLN A 142 36.24 6.13 9.21
CA GLN A 142 35.16 5.13 9.16
C GLN A 142 34.96 4.57 7.75
N LYS A 143 35.29 5.34 6.71
CA LYS A 143 35.35 4.88 5.32
C LYS A 143 36.14 3.58 5.13
N LEU A 144 37.18 3.30 5.92
CA LEU A 144 37.96 2.06 5.77
C LEU A 144 37.16 0.80 6.06
N ASN A 145 36.05 0.91 6.80
CA ASN A 145 35.13 -0.18 7.09
C ASN A 145 34.00 -0.30 6.05
N CYS A 146 33.98 0.55 5.02
CA CYS A 146 32.85 0.69 4.09
C CYS A 146 33.29 0.45 2.65
N PRO A 147 33.49 -0.81 2.22
CA PRO A 147 33.88 -1.12 0.83
C PRO A 147 32.86 -0.61 -0.21
N GLU A 148 31.60 -0.43 0.18
CA GLU A 148 30.53 0.17 -0.63
C GLU A 148 30.81 1.64 -0.99
N LEU A 149 31.63 2.33 -0.18
CA LEU A 149 32.06 3.70 -0.41
C LEU A 149 33.40 3.78 -1.16
N CYS A 150 33.93 2.67 -1.66
CA CYS A 150 35.07 2.72 -2.57
C CYS A 150 34.69 3.46 -3.86
N TRP A 151 35.57 4.32 -4.37
CA TRP A 151 35.29 5.16 -5.54
C TRP A 151 34.83 4.33 -6.74
N GLY A 152 35.53 3.22 -7.02
CA GLY A 152 35.19 2.32 -8.11
C GLY A 152 33.78 1.73 -8.01
N GLU A 153 33.32 1.45 -6.78
CA GLU A 153 31.97 0.94 -6.55
C GLU A 153 30.92 2.03 -6.75
N LEU A 154 31.18 3.27 -6.35
CA LEU A 154 30.23 4.38 -6.50
C LEU A 154 30.05 4.80 -7.97
N VAL A 155 31.14 4.85 -8.75
CA VAL A 155 31.11 5.36 -10.13
C VAL A 155 30.85 4.29 -11.19
N LYS A 156 30.78 3.00 -10.82
CA LYS A 156 30.58 1.91 -11.77
C LYS A 156 29.35 2.13 -12.65
N ASN A 157 29.43 1.64 -13.89
CA ASN A 157 28.34 1.70 -14.88
C ASN A 157 27.70 3.10 -14.98
N ARG A 158 28.53 4.14 -15.12
CA ARG A 158 28.09 5.55 -15.23
C ARG A 158 27.33 6.06 -14.00
N GLY A 159 27.76 5.64 -12.80
CA GLY A 159 27.18 6.07 -11.52
C GLY A 159 26.02 5.21 -11.02
N GLN A 160 25.73 4.08 -11.68
CA GLN A 160 24.73 3.12 -11.21
C GLN A 160 25.07 2.57 -9.83
N GLY A 161 26.35 2.40 -9.50
CA GLY A 161 26.72 1.87 -8.18
C GLY A 161 26.29 2.73 -7.00
N PHE A 162 26.29 4.05 -7.16
CA PHE A 162 25.71 4.95 -6.16
C PHE A 162 24.18 4.78 -6.06
N LEU A 163 23.48 4.61 -7.18
CA LEU A 163 22.04 4.35 -7.19
C LEU A 163 21.72 3.00 -6.53
N ASP A 164 22.50 1.97 -6.82
CA ASP A 164 22.37 0.65 -6.19
C ASP A 164 22.55 0.75 -4.66
N LEU A 165 23.52 1.55 -4.20
CA LEU A 165 23.74 1.81 -2.78
C LEU A 165 22.58 2.59 -2.15
N LEU A 166 22.11 3.68 -2.78
CA LEU A 166 20.95 4.44 -2.33
C LEU A 166 19.71 3.57 -2.18
N MET A 167 19.50 2.72 -3.18
CA MET A 167 18.41 1.78 -3.21
C MET A 167 18.44 0.85 -1.99
N ARG A 168 19.61 0.40 -1.50
CA ARG A 168 19.67 -0.42 -0.28
C ARG A 168 19.12 0.27 0.97
N PHE A 169 19.03 1.61 0.99
CA PHE A 169 18.43 2.37 2.10
C PHE A 169 16.92 2.59 1.97
N MET A 170 16.29 2.14 0.89
CA MET A 170 14.84 2.23 0.75
C MET A 170 14.14 1.20 1.62
N LEU A 171 13.33 1.67 2.56
CA LEU A 171 12.51 0.86 3.44
C LEU A 171 11.21 0.43 2.74
N ASP A 172 10.71 -0.75 3.11
CA ASP A 172 9.45 -1.30 2.57
C ASP A 172 8.20 -0.49 2.97
N ASN A 173 8.33 0.32 4.02
CA ASN A 173 7.32 1.22 4.53
C ASN A 173 7.96 2.56 4.91
N ASN A 174 7.46 3.64 4.30
CA ASN A 174 7.94 5.00 4.52
C ASN A 174 7.00 5.87 5.36
N ASP A 175 5.90 5.32 5.86
CA ASP A 175 4.93 6.07 6.66
C ASP A 175 5.30 6.12 8.15
N LYS A 176 6.07 5.11 8.63
CA LYS A 176 6.57 5.06 10.00
C LYS A 176 8.08 4.77 10.02
N PRO A 177 8.84 5.38 10.96
CA PRO A 177 10.22 4.97 11.20
C PRO A 177 10.29 3.48 11.56
N PRO A 178 11.34 2.77 11.14
CA PRO A 178 11.51 1.37 11.50
C PRO A 178 11.84 1.25 12.99
N ILE A 179 11.40 0.15 13.62
CA ILE A 179 11.68 -0.13 15.05
C ILE A 179 13.14 -0.53 15.25
N GLN A 180 13.75 -1.12 14.22
CA GLN A 180 15.16 -1.50 14.20
C GLN A 180 15.89 -0.74 13.08
N PRO A 181 17.13 -0.30 13.31
CA PRO A 181 17.89 0.35 12.26
C PRO A 181 18.18 -0.65 11.15
N LEU A 182 18.10 -0.18 9.90
CA LEU A 182 18.63 -0.92 8.76
C LEU A 182 20.11 -1.26 9.01
N ILE A 183 20.49 -2.52 8.75
CA ILE A 183 21.87 -2.99 8.77
C ILE A 183 22.26 -3.40 7.35
N LEU A 184 23.30 -2.78 6.80
CA LEU A 184 23.91 -3.24 5.56
C LEU A 184 24.87 -4.37 5.86
N GLU A 185 24.40 -5.60 5.66
CA GLU A 185 25.19 -6.80 5.88
C GLU A 185 26.44 -6.80 5.01
N GLN A 186 27.58 -7.12 5.63
CA GLN A 186 28.85 -7.31 4.95
C GLN A 186 29.59 -8.43 5.70
N PRO A 187 29.54 -9.68 5.19
CA PRO A 187 30.06 -10.85 5.92
C PRO A 187 31.52 -10.73 6.34
N ARG A 188 32.36 -10.12 5.50
CA ARG A 188 33.77 -9.90 5.81
C ARG A 188 33.96 -8.85 6.90
N TYR A 189 33.12 -7.83 6.99
CA TYR A 189 33.14 -6.87 8.09
C TYR A 189 32.76 -7.56 9.40
N ASP A 190 31.72 -8.40 9.37
CA ASP A 190 31.29 -9.19 10.52
C ASP A 190 32.44 -10.12 11.00
N GLU A 191 33.15 -10.79 10.08
CA GLU A 191 34.38 -11.55 10.40
C GLU A 191 35.49 -10.66 11.00
N ILE A 192 35.69 -9.46 10.45
CA ILE A 192 36.71 -8.52 10.91
C ILE A 192 36.47 -8.13 12.36
N ILE A 193 35.24 -7.77 12.73
CA ILE A 193 34.91 -7.36 14.10
C ILE A 193 34.64 -8.56 15.04
N GLY A 194 34.56 -9.77 14.49
CA GLY A 194 34.27 -10.99 15.25
C GLY A 194 32.79 -11.19 15.60
N TRP A 195 31.87 -10.55 14.87
CA TRP A 195 30.43 -10.71 15.07
C TRP A 195 29.96 -12.06 14.53
N ASN A 196 29.13 -12.77 15.31
CA ASN A 196 28.43 -13.98 14.92
C ASN A 196 27.18 -14.19 15.78
N GLU A 197 26.34 -15.17 15.42
CA GLU A 197 25.09 -15.45 16.15
C GLU A 197 25.30 -16.04 17.55
N GLN A 198 26.49 -16.60 17.81
CA GLN A 198 26.85 -17.24 19.08
C GLN A 198 27.44 -16.29 20.12
N CYS A 199 27.63 -15.00 19.80
CA CYS A 199 28.11 -13.99 20.74
C CYS A 199 27.24 -13.92 22.01
N GLY A 200 27.88 -13.70 23.16
CA GLY A 200 27.16 -13.42 24.41
C GLY A 200 26.36 -12.11 24.35
N PRO A 201 25.43 -11.85 25.29
CA PRO A 201 24.56 -10.67 25.24
C PRO A 201 25.27 -9.32 25.16
N ALA A 202 26.31 -9.08 25.98
CA ALA A 202 27.09 -7.84 26.00
C ALA A 202 27.93 -7.71 24.73
N GLN A 203 28.63 -8.79 24.34
CA GLN A 203 29.38 -8.82 23.09
C GLN A 203 28.48 -8.53 21.89
N LYS A 204 27.31 -9.16 21.82
CA LYS A 204 26.35 -8.97 20.72
C LYS A 204 25.82 -7.55 20.69
N ALA A 205 25.43 -6.98 21.83
CA ALA A 205 24.96 -5.60 21.90
C ALA A 205 26.02 -4.61 21.37
N TRP A 206 27.28 -4.79 21.78
CA TRP A 206 28.40 -3.96 21.35
C TRP A 206 28.71 -4.12 19.86
N LEU A 207 28.84 -5.34 19.36
CA LEU A 207 29.17 -5.59 17.95
C LEU A 207 28.01 -5.24 17.00
N ASP A 208 26.75 -5.44 17.41
CA ASP A 208 25.59 -4.93 16.67
C ASP A 208 25.62 -3.40 16.58
N PHE A 209 26.03 -2.71 17.64
CA PHE A 209 26.18 -1.25 17.62
C PHE A 209 27.21 -0.79 16.58
N HIS A 210 28.33 -1.51 16.39
CA HIS A 210 29.27 -1.26 15.29
C HIS A 210 28.64 -1.42 13.91
N ARG A 211 27.82 -2.45 13.70
CA ARG A 211 27.09 -2.66 12.43
C ARG A 211 26.11 -1.50 12.15
N VAL A 212 25.44 -0.99 13.18
CA VAL A 212 24.57 0.20 13.08
C VAL A 212 25.39 1.44 12.72
N MET A 213 26.49 1.72 13.45
CA MET A 213 27.35 2.88 13.18
C MET A 213 27.91 2.88 11.75
N ARG A 214 28.36 1.71 11.27
CA ARG A 214 28.82 1.54 9.89
C ARG A 214 27.71 1.86 8.88
N THR A 215 26.51 1.33 9.11
CA THR A 215 25.38 1.56 8.21
C THR A 215 24.94 3.02 8.20
N ASP A 216 24.87 3.65 9.38
CA ASP A 216 24.56 5.08 9.53
C ASP A 216 25.61 5.98 8.85
N HIS A 217 26.89 5.60 8.92
CA HIS A 217 27.95 6.28 8.19
C HIS A 217 27.71 6.22 6.66
N ILE A 218 27.38 5.05 6.11
CA ILE A 218 27.05 4.92 4.68
C ILE A 218 25.77 5.72 4.33
N GLY A 219 24.75 5.69 5.18
CA GLY A 219 23.50 6.44 4.98
C GLY A 219 23.71 7.96 5.03
N THR A 220 24.60 8.42 5.90
CA THR A 220 25.00 9.83 5.99
C THR A 220 25.70 10.26 4.71
N TYR A 221 26.64 9.46 4.17
CA TYR A 221 27.28 9.73 2.88
C TYR A 221 26.23 9.93 1.77
N CYS A 222 25.30 8.98 1.67
CA CYS A 222 24.21 8.99 0.70
C CYS A 222 23.36 10.26 0.80
N SER A 223 23.03 10.67 2.02
CA SER A 223 22.27 11.89 2.30
C SER A 223 23.01 13.15 1.87
N LEU A 224 24.33 13.21 2.08
CA LEU A 224 25.19 14.33 1.67
C LEU A 224 25.28 14.45 0.13
N VAL A 225 25.43 13.33 -0.58
CA VAL A 225 25.44 13.33 -2.05
C VAL A 225 24.11 13.85 -2.60
N ILE A 226 22.98 13.41 -2.02
CA ILE A 226 21.65 13.88 -2.40
C ILE A 226 21.49 15.38 -2.11
N ALA A 227 21.91 15.84 -0.93
CA ALA A 227 21.82 17.24 -0.55
C ALA A 227 22.63 18.14 -1.50
N GLU A 228 23.87 17.76 -1.81
CA GLU A 228 24.72 18.48 -2.76
C GLU A 228 24.15 18.45 -4.18
N TYR A 229 23.61 17.32 -4.64
CA TYR A 229 22.91 17.24 -5.94
C TYR A 229 21.71 18.19 -5.99
N ALA A 230 20.95 18.29 -4.90
CA ALA A 230 19.80 19.19 -4.78
C ALA A 230 20.19 20.65 -4.51
N GLY A 231 21.49 20.99 -4.44
CA GLY A 231 21.97 22.34 -4.11
C GLY A 231 21.64 22.78 -2.68
N LYS A 232 21.44 21.83 -1.76
CA LYS A 232 21.12 22.09 -0.35
C LYS A 232 22.39 22.07 0.47
N LYS A 233 22.63 23.15 1.21
CA LYS A 233 23.70 23.20 2.22
C LYS A 233 23.32 22.35 3.42
N VAL A 234 24.24 21.50 3.88
CA VAL A 234 24.06 20.68 5.07
C VAL A 234 24.69 21.39 6.27
N GLU A 235 23.98 21.37 7.39
CA GLU A 235 24.47 21.87 8.67
C GLU A 235 24.61 20.68 9.62
N PHE A 236 25.83 20.41 10.07
CA PHE A 236 26.08 19.41 11.09
C PHE A 236 25.74 19.98 12.46
N LYS A 237 24.90 19.25 13.19
CA LYS A 237 24.53 19.58 14.55
C LYS A 237 24.92 18.41 15.44
N THR A 238 25.67 18.72 16.50
CA THR A 238 26.05 17.73 17.49
C THR A 238 25.11 17.84 18.69
N PHE A 239 24.56 16.70 19.07
CA PHE A 239 23.53 16.60 20.08
C PHE A 239 24.06 15.91 21.34
N VAL A 240 23.55 16.29 22.51
CA VAL A 240 23.80 15.60 23.78
C VAL A 240 22.48 15.39 24.51
N HIS A 241 22.34 14.24 25.17
CA HIS A 241 21.14 13.86 25.91
C HIS A 241 20.97 14.68 27.19
N GLU A 242 22.06 14.82 27.95
CA GLU A 242 22.04 15.56 29.19
C GLU A 242 23.42 16.16 29.49
N HIS A 243 23.47 17.45 29.82
CA HIS A 243 24.72 18.07 30.25
C HIS A 243 25.12 17.62 31.67
N SER A 244 24.16 17.20 32.50
CA SER A 244 24.39 16.85 33.92
C SER A 244 25.21 15.55 34.08
N THR A 245 25.06 14.61 33.14
CA THR A 245 25.73 13.30 33.15
C THR A 245 27.10 13.32 32.47
N THR A 246 27.49 14.42 31.84
CA THR A 246 28.74 14.52 31.09
C THR A 246 29.96 14.10 31.93
N LYS A 247 30.06 14.54 33.19
CA LYS A 247 31.17 14.15 34.07
C LYS A 247 31.17 12.64 34.40
N PRO A 248 30.07 12.06 34.95
CA PRO A 248 29.98 10.62 35.17
C PRO A 248 30.26 9.78 33.92
N THR A 249 29.69 10.17 32.77
CA THR A 249 29.89 9.47 31.49
C THR A 249 31.35 9.47 31.07
N LEU A 250 32.01 10.63 31.10
CA LEU A 250 33.43 10.72 30.73
C LEU A 250 34.35 9.98 31.71
N ALA A 251 34.02 9.97 33.00
CA ALA A 251 34.74 9.17 33.99
C ALA A 251 34.58 7.66 33.71
N GLY A 252 33.39 7.22 33.29
CA GLY A 252 33.15 5.84 32.85
C GLY A 252 33.94 5.46 31.59
N PHE A 253 34.16 6.41 30.67
CA PHE A 253 34.96 6.20 29.46
C PHE A 253 36.47 6.31 29.68
N GLU A 254 36.94 6.90 30.78
CA GLU A 254 38.37 7.15 31.02
C GLU A 254 39.25 5.88 30.88
N PRO A 255 38.89 4.70 31.45
CA PRO A 255 39.70 3.50 31.26
C PRO A 255 39.82 3.07 29.80
N MET A 256 38.74 3.21 29.03
CA MET A 256 38.69 2.87 27.61
C MET A 256 39.52 3.85 26.78
N VAL A 257 39.41 5.16 27.05
CA VAL A 257 40.22 6.19 26.38
C VAL A 257 41.69 6.00 26.71
N ASN A 258 42.02 5.70 27.97
CA ASN A 258 43.39 5.40 28.39
C ASN A 258 43.97 4.21 27.63
N LEU A 259 43.18 3.15 27.45
CA LEU A 259 43.56 2.01 26.61
C LEU A 259 43.82 2.45 25.15
N PHE A 260 42.94 3.26 24.55
CA PHE A 260 43.11 3.75 23.18
C PHE A 260 44.31 4.68 23.00
N MET A 261 44.68 5.42 24.04
CA MET A 261 45.85 6.30 24.05
C MET A 261 47.14 5.54 24.46
N ASN A 262 47.11 4.20 24.46
CA ASN A 262 48.24 3.34 24.85
C ASN A 262 48.77 3.62 26.26
N GLY A 263 47.88 3.98 27.19
CA GLY A 263 48.24 4.37 28.55
C GLY A 263 48.84 5.78 28.67
N ASP A 264 48.83 6.59 27.60
CA ASP A 264 49.28 7.98 27.65
C ASP A 264 48.26 8.84 28.41
N GLU A 265 48.51 9.00 29.71
CA GLU A 265 47.65 9.76 30.63
C GLU A 265 47.47 11.23 30.17
N THR A 266 48.47 11.82 29.53
CA THR A 266 48.40 13.22 29.06
C THR A 266 47.44 13.35 27.88
N LYS A 267 47.52 12.45 26.91
CA LYS A 267 46.57 12.40 25.78
C LYS A 267 45.15 12.06 26.25
N THR A 268 45.03 11.14 27.19
CA THR A 268 43.75 10.75 27.79
C THR A 268 43.08 11.95 28.47
N LYS A 269 43.79 12.65 29.36
CA LYS A 269 43.27 13.85 30.02
C LYS A 269 42.94 14.98 29.04
N ARG A 270 43.76 15.14 27.98
CA ARG A 270 43.47 16.11 26.91
C ARG A 270 42.17 15.76 26.19
N TRP A 271 42.01 14.50 25.76
CA TRP A 271 40.81 14.03 25.10
C TRP A 271 39.57 14.24 25.97
N ILE A 272 39.62 13.85 27.25
CA ILE A 272 38.51 14.04 28.20
C ILE A 272 38.15 15.52 28.32
N LYS A 273 39.16 16.40 28.40
CA LYS A 273 38.95 17.85 28.48
C LYS A 273 38.32 18.41 27.21
N ASP A 274 38.79 17.98 26.04
CA ASP A 274 38.31 18.44 24.74
C ASP A 274 36.87 17.96 24.49
N GLU A 275 36.58 16.68 24.80
CA GLU A 275 35.23 16.10 24.75
C GLU A 275 34.28 16.80 25.74
N ALA A 276 34.74 17.10 26.97
CA ALA A 276 33.96 17.88 27.92
C ALA A 276 33.67 19.30 27.41
N ALA A 277 34.61 19.93 26.68
CA ALA A 277 34.39 21.22 26.04
C ALA A 277 33.42 21.12 24.86
N GLN A 278 33.54 20.07 24.05
CA GLN A 278 32.63 19.78 22.94
C GLN A 278 31.20 19.56 23.43
N ARG A 279 31.00 18.73 24.47
CA ARG A 279 29.69 18.47 25.10
C ARG A 279 29.02 19.72 25.67
N LYS A 280 29.77 20.79 25.98
CA LYS A 280 29.19 22.10 26.36
C LYS A 280 28.64 22.88 25.16
N ASN A 281 29.18 22.65 23.98
CA ASN A 281 28.73 23.26 22.73
C ASN A 281 27.62 22.44 22.04
N MET A 282 27.44 21.18 22.44
CA MET A 282 26.36 20.33 21.96
C MET A 282 25.00 20.89 22.36
N LYS A 283 24.00 20.71 21.50
CA LYS A 283 22.63 21.12 21.77
C LYS A 283 21.89 19.99 22.48
N LEU A 284 21.16 20.32 23.54
CA LEU A 284 20.17 19.41 24.11
C LEU A 284 19.05 19.18 23.10
N PHE A 285 18.50 17.98 23.10
CA PHE A 285 17.39 17.62 22.23
C PHE A 285 16.42 16.67 22.94
N CYS A 286 15.17 16.65 22.49
CA CYS A 286 14.22 15.66 22.95
C CYS A 286 14.51 14.30 22.29
N GLU A 287 14.82 13.27 23.07
CA GLU A 287 15.14 11.92 22.58
C GLU A 287 14.03 11.29 21.72
N ASN A 288 12.78 11.73 21.91
CA ASN A 288 11.63 11.20 21.19
C ASN A 288 11.41 11.89 19.84
N CYS A 289 11.59 13.22 19.76
CA CYS A 289 11.25 13.98 18.55
C CYS A 289 12.46 14.63 17.86
N TYR A 290 13.66 14.52 18.43
CA TYR A 290 14.91 15.11 17.93
C TYR A 290 14.87 16.62 17.72
N LYS A 291 13.91 17.32 18.34
CA LYS A 291 13.88 18.79 18.33
C LYS A 291 14.92 19.31 19.31
N GLU A 292 15.68 20.29 18.85
CA GLU A 292 16.58 21.09 19.69
C GLU A 292 15.80 21.73 20.84
N GLU A 293 16.40 21.72 22.02
CA GLU A 293 15.87 22.46 23.16
C GLU A 293 15.91 23.96 22.86
N ASP A 294 14.76 24.61 23.00
CA ASP A 294 14.69 26.07 23.02
C ASP A 294 15.03 26.56 24.43
N LYS A 295 16.27 27.02 24.59
CA LYS A 295 16.77 27.58 25.85
C LYS A 295 15.96 28.78 26.34
N SER A 296 15.19 29.45 25.47
CA SER A 296 14.35 30.59 25.87
C SER A 296 13.21 30.20 26.83
N GLN A 297 12.80 28.93 26.83
CA GLN A 297 11.72 28.43 27.69
C GLN A 297 12.21 27.87 29.04
N GLY A 298 13.53 27.83 29.27
CA GLY A 298 14.15 27.45 30.55
C GLY A 298 13.90 26.00 31.01
N LYS A 299 13.19 25.18 30.22
CA LYS A 299 12.95 23.76 30.42
C LYS A 299 12.81 23.09 29.05
N MET A 300 13.41 21.93 28.85
CA MET A 300 13.03 21.05 27.74
C MET A 300 11.51 20.89 27.77
N SER A 301 10.86 21.23 26.66
CA SER A 301 9.54 20.69 26.37
C SER A 301 9.75 19.20 26.08
N VAL A 302 9.93 18.42 27.14
CA VAL A 302 9.94 16.96 27.04
C VAL A 302 8.60 16.62 26.44
N CYS A 303 8.59 16.09 25.20
CA CYS A 303 7.39 15.46 24.67
C CYS A 303 6.88 14.51 25.77
N PRO A 304 5.63 14.66 26.24
CA PRO A 304 5.15 14.02 27.45
C PRO A 304 5.64 12.56 27.50
N PRO A 305 6.32 12.14 28.58
CA PRO A 305 6.99 10.86 28.63
C PRO A 305 5.95 9.76 28.41
N TYR A 306 6.00 9.13 27.25
CA TYR A 306 5.20 7.94 26.97
C TYR A 306 5.89 6.80 27.71
N VAL A 307 5.48 6.56 28.96
CA VAL A 307 5.98 5.46 29.77
C VAL A 307 5.39 4.16 29.22
N THR A 308 6.08 3.53 28.28
CA THR A 308 5.98 2.09 28.04
C THR A 308 7.38 1.51 28.22
N SER A 309 7.50 0.65 29.24
CA SER A 309 8.54 -0.38 29.47
C SER A 309 9.82 -0.31 28.62
N VAL A 310 10.98 -0.31 29.28
CA VAL A 310 12.35 -0.32 28.71
C VAL A 310 12.59 -1.50 27.73
N PHE A 311 11.65 -2.44 27.60
CA PHE A 311 11.71 -3.57 26.67
C PHE A 311 10.45 -3.80 25.82
N GLN A 312 9.53 -2.83 25.66
CA GLN A 312 8.39 -2.98 24.73
C GLN A 312 8.30 -1.82 23.73
N ASP A 313 8.46 -2.23 22.46
CA ASP A 313 8.05 -1.61 21.20
C ASP A 313 7.66 -0.12 21.23
N SER A 314 8.54 0.69 20.64
CA SER A 314 8.34 2.11 20.40
C SER A 314 7.25 2.35 19.35
N ILE A 315 6.15 3.01 19.74
CA ILE A 315 5.20 3.66 18.83
C ILE A 315 5.53 5.16 18.77
N PRO A 316 5.56 5.83 17.60
CA PRO A 316 5.97 7.23 17.50
C PRO A 316 4.91 8.20 18.04
N VAL A 317 5.33 9.35 18.58
CA VAL A 317 4.45 10.47 19.00
C VAL A 317 4.35 11.52 17.89
N TYR A 318 3.10 11.83 17.53
CA TYR A 318 2.55 12.95 16.76
C TYR A 318 3.51 13.85 15.94
N THR A 319 3.49 13.61 14.63
CA THR A 319 3.69 14.56 13.52
C THR A 319 2.45 14.48 12.61
N PRO A 320 2.17 15.47 11.72
CA PRO A 320 0.86 15.69 11.10
C PRO A 320 0.25 14.40 10.57
N GLU A 321 -0.99 14.10 11.00
CA GLU A 321 -1.76 12.87 10.72
C GLU A 321 -0.87 11.65 10.49
N GLN A 322 -0.52 10.95 11.58
CA GLN A 322 0.13 9.65 11.47
C GLN A 322 -0.66 8.79 10.48
N LEU A 323 -0.08 8.63 9.28
CA LEU A 323 -0.65 7.79 8.25
C LEU A 323 -0.62 6.37 8.82
N THR A 324 -1.81 5.89 9.17
CA THR A 324 -1.94 4.52 9.64
C THR A 324 -1.75 3.64 8.41
N ALA A 325 -0.66 2.87 8.40
CA ALA A 325 -0.42 1.91 7.34
C ALA A 325 -1.66 1.05 7.13
N ARG A 326 -2.12 0.94 5.88
CA ARG A 326 -3.30 0.16 5.55
C ARG A 326 -3.09 -1.30 5.87
N GLU A 327 -4.00 -1.82 6.68
CA GLU A 327 -4.02 -3.22 7.08
C GLU A 327 -4.18 -4.18 5.90
N ASP A 328 -4.82 -3.73 4.80
CA ASP A 328 -4.91 -4.54 3.59
C ASP A 328 -3.58 -4.71 2.88
N ILE A 329 -2.61 -3.81 2.99
CA ILE A 329 -1.39 -3.88 2.18
C ILE A 329 -0.38 -4.78 2.92
N PRO A 330 -0.14 -6.02 2.44
CA PRO A 330 0.78 -6.94 3.12
C PRO A 330 2.23 -6.41 3.05
N PRO A 331 3.16 -6.91 3.88
CA PRO A 331 4.60 -6.69 3.66
C PRO A 331 5.06 -7.37 2.35
N PRO A 332 6.20 -6.95 1.77
CA PRO A 332 6.77 -7.67 0.63
C PRO A 332 7.25 -9.06 1.04
N VAL A 333 7.15 -10.03 0.12
CA VAL A 333 7.68 -11.39 0.34
C VAL A 333 9.22 -11.38 0.30
N PRO A 334 9.90 -12.30 1.01
CA PRO A 334 11.36 -12.36 1.00
C PRO A 334 11.93 -12.40 -0.42
N GLY A 335 12.90 -11.53 -0.70
CA GLY A 335 13.54 -11.42 -2.01
C GLY A 335 12.84 -10.50 -3.01
N TYR A 336 11.58 -10.12 -2.78
CA TYR A 336 10.92 -9.10 -3.57
C TYR A 336 11.14 -7.71 -2.97
N ARG A 337 11.55 -6.75 -3.80
CA ARG A 337 11.77 -5.36 -3.38
C ARG A 337 10.89 -4.42 -4.15
N ARG A 338 10.13 -3.60 -3.43
CA ARG A 338 9.23 -2.59 -4.01
C ARG A 338 10.03 -1.47 -4.68
N SER A 339 9.57 -1.05 -5.86
CA SER A 339 10.14 0.13 -6.51
C SER A 339 9.77 1.41 -5.76
N ALA A 340 10.50 2.51 -6.03
CA ALA A 340 10.18 3.81 -5.43
C ALA A 340 8.78 4.28 -5.81
N HIS A 341 8.35 4.02 -7.05
CA HIS A 341 7.01 4.37 -7.51
C HIS A 341 5.93 3.56 -6.79
N LEU A 342 6.18 2.27 -6.53
CA LEU A 342 5.25 1.44 -5.76
C LEU A 342 5.17 1.86 -4.28
N LEU A 343 6.30 2.23 -3.67
CA LEU A 343 6.30 2.80 -2.32
C LEU A 343 5.54 4.14 -2.25
N LYS A 344 5.68 4.99 -3.28
CA LYS A 344 4.88 6.21 -3.40
C LYS A 344 3.39 5.87 -3.50
N GLN A 345 3.02 4.91 -4.36
CA GLN A 345 1.63 4.45 -4.53
C GLN A 345 1.02 3.98 -3.20
N ILE A 346 1.77 3.20 -2.42
CA ILE A 346 1.35 2.72 -1.09
C ILE A 346 1.18 3.89 -0.12
N SER A 347 2.11 4.86 -0.09
CA SER A 347 2.01 6.01 0.81
C SER A 347 0.80 6.89 0.48
N ILE A 348 0.48 7.09 -0.80
CA ILE A 348 -0.73 7.83 -1.21
C ILE A 348 -1.97 7.04 -0.81
N LEU A 349 -2.01 5.72 -1.02
CA LEU A 349 -3.13 4.88 -0.58
C LEU A 349 -3.33 4.92 0.94
N ASN A 350 -2.26 5.04 1.73
CA ASN A 350 -2.36 5.22 3.18
C ASN A 350 -2.96 6.59 3.57
N ARG A 351 -2.81 7.61 2.72
CA ARG A 351 -3.49 8.92 2.88
C ARG A 351 -4.96 8.87 2.47
N PHE A 352 -5.32 8.03 1.51
CA PHE A 352 -6.69 7.89 1.00
C PHE A 352 -7.21 6.45 1.19
N PRO A 353 -7.55 6.05 2.44
CA PRO A 353 -7.88 4.66 2.78
C PRO A 353 -9.17 4.13 2.15
N ASP A 354 -10.01 5.01 1.60
CA ASP A 354 -11.25 4.71 0.86
C ASP A 354 -11.01 4.40 -0.63
N LYS A 355 -9.80 4.66 -1.14
CA LYS A 355 -9.43 4.35 -2.53
C LYS A 355 -8.84 2.95 -2.64
N ASP A 356 -9.13 2.27 -3.73
CA ASP A 356 -8.56 0.95 -4.05
C ASP A 356 -7.22 1.09 -4.78
N TYR A 357 -7.08 2.13 -5.60
CA TYR A 357 -5.86 2.43 -6.35
C TYR A 357 -5.80 3.93 -6.69
N ILE A 358 -4.61 4.46 -6.93
CA ILE A 358 -4.41 5.83 -7.42
C ILE A 358 -3.80 5.76 -8.82
N ALA A 359 -4.52 6.24 -9.83
CA ALA A 359 -4.00 6.39 -11.18
C ALA A 359 -3.33 7.76 -11.32
N LEU A 360 -2.10 7.78 -11.83
CA LEU A 360 -1.36 9.01 -12.12
C LEU A 360 -1.67 9.46 -13.55
N THR A 361 -2.17 10.68 -13.69
CA THR A 361 -2.30 11.33 -14.99
C THR A 361 -1.17 12.36 -15.19
N ASP A 362 -1.09 12.98 -16.37
CA ASP A 362 -0.07 14.02 -16.62
C ASP A 362 -0.27 15.27 -15.73
N GLU A 363 -1.49 15.50 -15.25
CA GLU A 363 -1.90 16.72 -14.53
C GLU A 363 -2.27 16.45 -13.08
N ASP A 364 -2.94 15.32 -12.79
CA ASP A 364 -3.52 15.03 -11.47
C ASP A 364 -3.39 13.56 -11.04
N GLU A 365 -3.56 13.33 -9.73
CA GLU A 365 -3.73 12.01 -9.12
C GLU A 365 -5.23 11.68 -9.04
N PHE A 366 -5.67 10.57 -9.65
CA PHE A 366 -7.06 10.14 -9.67
C PHE A 366 -7.27 8.89 -8.81
N GLY A 367 -8.07 9.01 -7.75
CA GLY A 367 -8.42 7.89 -6.88
C GLY A 367 -9.52 7.01 -7.48
N ILE A 368 -9.27 5.72 -7.58
CA ILE A 368 -10.22 4.72 -8.06
C ILE A 368 -10.79 3.95 -6.88
N THR A 369 -12.12 3.84 -6.84
CA THR A 369 -12.87 3.02 -5.88
C THR A 369 -13.85 2.16 -6.68
N LEU A 370 -13.86 0.86 -6.40
CA LEU A 370 -14.82 -0.07 -6.99
C LEU A 370 -16.07 -0.17 -6.10
N ASP A 371 -17.23 0.07 -6.69
CA ASP A 371 -18.49 0.13 -5.95
C ASP A 371 -19.21 -1.21 -5.81
N GLU A 372 -18.66 -2.28 -6.40
CA GLU A 372 -19.22 -3.63 -6.31
C GLU A 372 -18.39 -4.48 -5.36
N LEU A 373 -19.05 -5.11 -4.37
CA LEU A 373 -18.39 -5.91 -3.33
C LEU A 373 -17.45 -6.97 -3.94
N GLN A 374 -17.93 -7.75 -4.92
CA GLN A 374 -17.15 -8.78 -5.58
C GLN A 374 -15.94 -8.18 -6.31
N GLY A 375 -16.16 -7.13 -7.11
CA GLY A 375 -15.10 -6.46 -7.87
C GLY A 375 -14.03 -5.85 -6.96
N ALA A 376 -14.45 -5.13 -5.91
CA ALA A 376 -13.57 -4.54 -4.91
C ALA A 376 -12.77 -5.60 -4.15
N THR A 377 -13.41 -6.70 -3.74
CA THR A 377 -12.75 -7.79 -3.01
C THR A 377 -11.65 -8.42 -3.86
N VAL A 378 -11.98 -8.87 -5.07
CA VAL A 378 -11.02 -9.52 -5.97
C VAL A 378 -9.91 -8.53 -6.35
N PHE A 379 -10.24 -7.28 -6.66
CA PHE A 379 -9.24 -6.28 -7.01
C PHE A 379 -8.26 -5.98 -5.87
N ASN A 380 -8.74 -5.80 -4.63
CA ASN A 380 -7.85 -5.55 -3.49
C ASN A 380 -6.96 -6.77 -3.22
N ILE A 381 -7.47 -7.99 -3.34
CA ILE A 381 -6.66 -9.23 -3.24
C ILE A 381 -5.56 -9.24 -4.30
N MET A 382 -5.90 -9.02 -5.57
CA MET A 382 -4.91 -9.01 -6.66
C MET A 382 -3.88 -7.90 -6.49
N ARG A 383 -4.32 -6.67 -6.20
CA ARG A 383 -3.43 -5.53 -5.91
C ARG A 383 -2.46 -5.87 -4.78
N ASN A 384 -2.94 -6.51 -3.72
CA ASN A 384 -2.10 -6.90 -2.59
C ASN A 384 -1.05 -7.94 -2.97
N ARG A 385 -1.40 -8.94 -3.80
CA ARG A 385 -0.41 -9.90 -4.34
C ARG A 385 0.65 -9.20 -5.19
N CYS A 386 0.26 -8.24 -6.03
CA CYS A 386 1.20 -7.41 -6.79
C CYS A 386 2.13 -6.61 -5.87
N MET A 387 1.58 -5.95 -4.86
CA MET A 387 2.34 -5.15 -3.90
C MET A 387 3.26 -5.99 -3.00
N ALA A 388 2.90 -7.26 -2.75
CA ALA A 388 3.68 -8.19 -1.95
C ALA A 388 4.81 -8.83 -2.75
N SER A 389 4.59 -9.18 -4.02
CA SER A 389 5.45 -10.14 -4.74
C SER A 389 5.66 -9.85 -6.22
N GLY A 390 4.99 -8.85 -6.78
CA GLY A 390 5.02 -8.60 -8.22
C GLY A 390 4.38 -9.72 -9.06
N ASP A 391 3.42 -10.46 -8.49
CA ASP A 391 2.66 -11.54 -9.16
C ASP A 391 2.09 -11.07 -10.50
N GLU A 392 2.59 -11.66 -11.59
CA GLU A 392 2.24 -11.27 -12.96
C GLU A 392 0.78 -11.55 -13.32
N SER A 393 0.19 -12.62 -12.76
CA SER A 393 -1.20 -13.00 -13.04
C SER A 393 -2.16 -12.04 -12.33
N ALA A 394 -1.85 -11.70 -11.07
CA ALA A 394 -2.57 -10.67 -10.33
C ALA A 394 -2.40 -9.28 -10.97
N LEU A 395 -1.20 -8.95 -11.44
CA LEU A 395 -0.91 -7.67 -12.08
C LEU A 395 -1.63 -7.54 -13.43
N PHE A 396 -1.76 -8.64 -14.17
CA PHE A 396 -2.55 -8.67 -15.39
C PHE A 396 -4.03 -8.40 -15.10
N TYR A 397 -4.58 -8.98 -14.02
CA TYR A 397 -5.93 -8.66 -13.56
C TYR A 397 -6.10 -7.17 -13.22
N VAL A 398 -5.20 -6.61 -12.40
CA VAL A 398 -5.22 -5.19 -12.02
C VAL A 398 -5.19 -4.31 -13.27
N TYR A 399 -4.29 -4.59 -14.22
CA TYR A 399 -4.22 -3.88 -15.48
C TYR A 399 -5.54 -3.92 -16.26
N ARG A 400 -6.18 -5.09 -16.39
CA ARG A 400 -7.45 -5.25 -17.13
C ARG A 400 -8.64 -4.57 -16.47
N VAL A 401 -8.69 -4.51 -15.14
CA VAL A 401 -9.73 -3.74 -14.43
C VAL A 401 -9.54 -2.25 -14.66
N MET A 402 -8.30 -1.78 -14.59
CA MET A 402 -7.93 -0.37 -14.73
C MET A 402 -8.05 0.16 -16.17
N ASP A 403 -7.84 -0.68 -17.17
CA ASP A 403 -8.01 -0.38 -18.60
C ASP A 403 -9.43 0.15 -18.91
N ARG A 404 -10.45 -0.32 -18.18
CA ARG A 404 -11.83 0.19 -18.32
C ARG A 404 -12.04 1.55 -17.66
N GLN A 405 -11.26 1.89 -16.64
CA GLN A 405 -11.47 3.06 -15.79
C GLN A 405 -10.64 4.26 -16.23
N VAL A 406 -9.51 4.03 -16.92
CA VAL A 406 -8.57 5.08 -17.30
C VAL A 406 -8.67 5.39 -18.79
N SER A 407 -9.00 6.63 -19.13
CA SER A 407 -9.16 7.08 -20.53
C SER A 407 -7.87 7.03 -21.36
N LYS A 408 -6.70 7.13 -20.71
CA LYS A 408 -5.38 7.14 -21.35
C LYS A 408 -4.57 5.90 -20.94
N ILE A 409 -4.81 4.77 -21.59
CA ILE A 409 -4.15 3.48 -21.28
C ILE A 409 -2.60 3.55 -21.27
N GLN A 410 -2.01 4.42 -22.09
CA GLN A 410 -0.54 4.59 -22.16
C GLN A 410 0.05 5.17 -20.86
N LEU A 411 -0.70 6.04 -20.15
CA LEU A 411 -0.26 6.59 -18.87
C LEU A 411 -0.28 5.50 -17.79
N LEU A 412 -1.35 4.70 -17.76
CA LEU A 412 -1.46 3.55 -16.88
C LEU A 412 -0.32 2.55 -17.13
N GLN A 413 -0.03 2.21 -18.39
CA GLN A 413 1.10 1.33 -18.73
C GLN A 413 2.45 1.90 -18.28
N ARG A 414 2.66 3.21 -18.41
CA ARG A 414 3.88 3.87 -17.92
C ARG A 414 3.99 3.81 -16.40
N GLN A 415 2.89 4.02 -15.69
CA GLN A 415 2.81 3.91 -14.23
C GLN A 415 3.12 2.48 -13.78
N LEU A 416 2.40 1.47 -14.31
CA LEU A 416 2.60 0.07 -13.94
C LEU A 416 4.02 -0.44 -14.27
N ARG A 417 4.61 0.02 -15.38
CA ARG A 417 6.02 -0.29 -15.70
C ARG A 417 6.98 0.27 -14.65
N ARG A 418 6.74 1.48 -14.15
CA ARG A 418 7.55 2.10 -13.10
C ARG A 418 7.33 1.46 -11.73
N GLU A 419 6.13 1.00 -11.44
CA GLU A 419 5.78 0.33 -10.18
C GLU A 419 6.31 -1.10 -10.09
N TYR A 420 6.17 -1.89 -11.16
CA TYR A 420 6.41 -3.33 -11.14
C TYR A 420 7.55 -3.79 -12.07
N GLY A 421 8.15 -2.89 -12.85
CA GLY A 421 9.33 -3.17 -13.67
C GLY A 421 9.12 -4.37 -14.61
N THR A 422 10.05 -5.33 -14.53
CA THR A 422 10.11 -6.52 -15.38
C THR A 422 8.85 -7.36 -15.33
N SER A 423 8.16 -7.49 -14.17
CA SER A 423 6.90 -8.22 -14.08
C SER A 423 5.84 -7.64 -15.03
N PHE A 424 5.76 -6.31 -15.14
CA PHE A 424 4.81 -5.68 -16.07
C PHE A 424 5.27 -5.81 -17.54
N GLU A 425 6.57 -5.73 -17.80
CA GLU A 425 7.12 -5.93 -19.15
C GLU A 425 6.85 -7.34 -19.67
N ASN A 426 6.94 -8.35 -18.81
CA ASN A 426 6.60 -9.73 -19.13
C ASN A 426 5.13 -9.87 -19.53
N ILE A 427 4.21 -9.22 -18.80
CA ILE A 427 2.78 -9.20 -19.15
C ILE A 427 2.55 -8.56 -20.51
N MET A 428 3.18 -7.42 -20.79
CA MET A 428 3.02 -6.75 -22.09
C MET A 428 3.54 -7.61 -23.24
N LYS A 429 4.70 -8.26 -23.06
CA LYS A 429 5.26 -9.20 -24.04
C LYS A 429 4.35 -10.42 -24.25
N ALA A 430 3.78 -10.95 -23.16
CA ALA A 430 2.84 -12.06 -23.17
C ALA A 430 1.58 -11.70 -23.99
N LEU A 431 1.03 -10.50 -23.79
CA LEU A 431 -0.09 -9.97 -24.56
C LEU A 431 0.23 -9.80 -26.04
N ASP A 432 1.38 -9.22 -26.37
CA ASP A 432 1.82 -9.03 -27.77
C ASP A 432 2.02 -10.37 -28.49
N SER A 433 2.41 -11.42 -27.75
CA SER A 433 2.56 -12.78 -28.27
C SER A 433 1.25 -13.58 -28.34
N GLY A 434 0.12 -13.04 -27.83
CA GLY A 434 -1.16 -13.73 -27.78
C GLY A 434 -1.28 -14.81 -26.70
N HIS A 435 -0.37 -14.83 -25.71
CA HIS A 435 -0.34 -15.82 -24.62
C HIS A 435 -0.42 -15.09 -23.27
N PRO A 436 -1.59 -14.59 -22.84
CA PRO A 436 -1.71 -13.87 -21.58
C PRO A 436 -1.32 -14.77 -20.38
N PRO A 437 -0.90 -14.17 -19.25
CA PRO A 437 -0.70 -14.92 -18.01
C PRO A 437 -1.92 -15.75 -17.62
N ALA A 438 -1.68 -16.85 -16.91
CA ALA A 438 -2.75 -17.70 -16.41
C ALA A 438 -3.75 -16.89 -15.56
N ALA A 439 -5.01 -17.31 -15.57
CA ALA A 439 -6.01 -16.72 -14.70
C ALA A 439 -5.59 -16.90 -13.23
N PRO A 440 -5.56 -15.82 -12.43
CA PRO A 440 -5.24 -15.96 -11.02
C PRO A 440 -6.39 -16.66 -10.30
N GLU A 441 -6.06 -17.55 -9.37
CA GLU A 441 -7.02 -18.19 -8.46
C GLU A 441 -7.12 -17.40 -7.15
N VAL A 442 -8.33 -17.27 -6.61
CA VAL A 442 -8.58 -16.62 -5.32
C VAL A 442 -9.13 -17.63 -4.33
N SER A 443 -8.43 -17.81 -3.21
CA SER A 443 -8.86 -18.70 -2.14
C SER A 443 -10.04 -18.13 -1.35
N THR A 444 -10.85 -19.00 -0.76
CA THR A 444 -11.95 -18.58 0.13
C THR A 444 -11.41 -17.85 1.36
N GLU A 445 -10.22 -18.21 1.84
CA GLU A 445 -9.55 -17.56 2.97
C GLU A 445 -9.15 -16.12 2.65
N GLU A 446 -8.69 -15.83 1.43
CA GLU A 446 -8.40 -14.46 1.00
C GLU A 446 -9.66 -13.62 0.86
N ILE A 447 -10.74 -14.21 0.34
CA ILE A 447 -12.05 -13.56 0.26
C ILE A 447 -12.55 -13.22 1.67
N ASP A 448 -12.58 -14.19 2.59
CA ASP A 448 -13.03 -13.99 3.98
C ASP A 448 -12.25 -12.86 4.67
N LYS A 449 -10.91 -12.89 4.58
CA LYS A 449 -10.05 -11.82 5.13
C LYS A 449 -10.39 -10.44 4.58
N MET A 450 -10.66 -10.34 3.28
CA MET A 450 -10.97 -9.05 2.65
C MET A 450 -12.40 -8.58 3.00
N LEU A 451 -13.38 -9.48 3.07
CA LEU A 451 -14.75 -9.16 3.48
C LEU A 451 -14.78 -8.67 4.94
N VAL A 452 -14.03 -9.30 5.85
CA VAL A 452 -13.86 -8.84 7.24
C VAL A 452 -13.31 -7.41 7.29
N LEU A 453 -12.28 -7.14 6.47
CA LEU A 453 -11.69 -5.81 6.41
C LEU A 453 -12.72 -4.77 5.93
N PHE A 454 -13.49 -5.07 4.89
CA PHE A 454 -14.54 -4.16 4.40
C PHE A 454 -15.64 -3.93 5.43
N GLN A 455 -16.12 -5.00 6.07
CA GLN A 455 -17.11 -4.92 7.15
C GLN A 455 -16.61 -4.01 8.29
N ARG A 456 -15.38 -4.20 8.76
CA ARG A 456 -14.77 -3.36 9.82
C ARG A 456 -14.57 -1.90 9.39
N LYS A 457 -14.25 -1.65 8.11
CA LYS A 457 -14.16 -0.30 7.55
C LYS A 457 -15.52 0.34 7.28
N GLY A 458 -16.64 -0.38 7.49
CA GLY A 458 -17.99 0.09 7.15
C GLY A 458 -18.24 0.21 5.64
N ARG A 459 -17.41 -0.41 4.80
CA ARG A 459 -17.58 -0.45 3.36
C ARG A 459 -18.45 -1.66 3.02
N PHE A 460 -19.45 -1.46 2.15
CA PHE A 460 -20.45 -2.49 1.82
C PHE A 460 -21.25 -2.98 3.04
N SER A 461 -21.61 -2.06 3.94
CA SER A 461 -22.30 -2.39 5.19
C SER A 461 -23.64 -3.07 4.99
N ALA A 462 -24.36 -2.76 3.91
CA ALA A 462 -25.62 -3.40 3.57
C ALA A 462 -25.41 -4.85 3.10
N GLU A 463 -24.43 -5.07 2.23
CA GLU A 463 -24.09 -6.39 1.69
C GLU A 463 -23.46 -7.31 2.73
N LEU A 464 -22.78 -6.72 3.72
CA LEU A 464 -22.05 -7.45 4.77
C LEU A 464 -22.76 -7.46 6.12
N GLN A 465 -23.99 -6.98 6.21
CA GLN A 465 -24.73 -6.88 7.48
C GLN A 465 -24.89 -8.25 8.16
N ASN A 466 -25.14 -9.29 7.38
CA ASN A 466 -25.36 -10.65 7.87
C ASN A 466 -24.13 -11.55 7.73
N TYR A 467 -23.00 -10.99 7.30
CA TYR A 467 -21.77 -11.76 7.07
C TYR A 467 -21.08 -12.13 8.38
N ASN A 468 -20.95 -13.43 8.64
CA ASN A 468 -20.24 -13.96 9.81
C ASN A 468 -18.90 -14.60 9.41
N PRO A 469 -17.75 -13.99 9.70
CA PRO A 469 -16.47 -14.48 9.21
C PRO A 469 -16.03 -15.80 9.87
N GLY A 470 -15.23 -16.59 9.14
CA GLY A 470 -14.53 -17.77 9.70
C GLY A 470 -15.41 -18.96 10.12
N LEU A 471 -16.68 -19.01 9.74
CA LEU A 471 -17.53 -20.18 10.00
C LEU A 471 -17.05 -21.38 9.16
N GLN A 472 -16.49 -22.41 9.83
CA GLN A 472 -16.11 -23.66 9.17
C GLN A 472 -17.30 -24.30 8.47
N GLY A 473 -17.08 -24.77 7.23
CA GLY A 473 -18.13 -25.39 6.42
C GLY A 473 -19.10 -24.38 5.78
N LYS A 474 -18.74 -23.10 5.71
CA LYS A 474 -19.47 -22.11 4.91
C LYS A 474 -19.66 -22.64 3.49
N LYS A 475 -20.91 -22.63 3.03
CA LYS A 475 -21.23 -22.95 1.64
C LYS A 475 -20.66 -21.86 0.75
N THR A 476 -19.96 -22.28 -0.28
CA THR A 476 -19.44 -21.39 -1.32
C THR A 476 -20.09 -21.74 -2.65
N GLN A 477 -20.34 -20.71 -3.44
CA GLN A 477 -20.81 -20.84 -4.81
C GLN A 477 -19.64 -20.57 -5.76
N PRO A 478 -19.39 -21.45 -6.76
CA PRO A 478 -18.42 -21.16 -7.79
C PRO A 478 -18.88 -19.94 -8.61
N MET A 479 -18.01 -18.96 -8.73
CA MET A 479 -18.23 -17.74 -9.50
C MET A 479 -17.09 -17.52 -10.49
N ALA A 480 -17.44 -16.93 -11.64
CA ALA A 480 -16.50 -16.53 -12.67
C ALA A 480 -16.62 -15.02 -12.90
N CYS A 481 -15.56 -14.27 -12.62
CA CYS A 481 -15.50 -12.83 -12.85
C CYS A 481 -14.73 -12.54 -14.13
N GLN A 482 -15.40 -11.97 -15.13
CA GLN A 482 -14.77 -11.61 -16.41
C GLN A 482 -14.40 -10.12 -16.44
N VAL A 483 -13.11 -9.82 -16.64
CA VAL A 483 -12.58 -8.45 -16.68
C VAL A 483 -11.89 -8.13 -18.02
N GLY A 484 -11.66 -6.84 -18.27
CA GLY A 484 -11.05 -6.34 -19.50
C GLY A 484 -12.05 -5.95 -20.60
N PRO A 485 -11.70 -5.05 -21.53
CA PRO A 485 -12.61 -4.59 -22.59
C PRO A 485 -13.20 -5.73 -23.44
N LYS A 486 -12.42 -6.80 -23.62
CA LYS A 486 -12.81 -7.98 -24.41
C LYS A 486 -13.33 -9.15 -23.55
N LYS A 487 -13.46 -8.96 -22.23
CA LYS A 487 -13.74 -10.04 -21.27
C LYS A 487 -12.77 -11.22 -21.43
N ASP A 488 -11.52 -10.90 -21.73
CA ASP A 488 -10.46 -11.83 -22.11
C ASP A 488 -9.72 -12.44 -20.91
N LEU A 489 -10.07 -12.03 -19.70
CA LEU A 489 -9.58 -12.62 -18.46
C LEU A 489 -10.76 -13.04 -17.59
N THR A 490 -10.79 -14.31 -17.20
CA THR A 490 -11.78 -14.88 -16.29
C THR A 490 -11.09 -15.31 -15.00
N VAL A 491 -11.52 -14.78 -13.86
CA VAL A 491 -11.08 -15.20 -12.52
C VAL A 491 -12.12 -16.15 -11.95
N PHE A 492 -11.69 -17.32 -11.52
CA PHE A 492 -12.55 -18.28 -10.82
C PHE A 492 -12.39 -18.11 -9.32
N LEU A 493 -13.51 -18.09 -8.60
CA LEU A 493 -13.55 -17.87 -7.16
C LEU A 493 -14.65 -18.72 -6.52
N SER A 494 -14.43 -19.13 -5.28
CA SER A 494 -15.42 -19.80 -4.43
C SER A 494 -15.99 -18.76 -3.45
N TRP A 495 -17.10 -18.13 -3.84
CA TRP A 495 -17.68 -16.98 -3.12
C TRP A 495 -18.63 -17.46 -2.00
N PRO A 496 -18.61 -16.85 -0.80
CA PRO A 496 -19.56 -17.22 0.27
C PRO A 496 -21.01 -16.98 -0.14
N GLU A 497 -21.86 -18.02 -0.08
CA GLU A 497 -23.29 -17.94 -0.48
C GLU A 497 -24.05 -16.86 0.29
N ASP A 498 -23.72 -16.63 1.55
CA ASP A 498 -24.32 -15.62 2.43
C ASP A 498 -23.99 -14.17 2.05
N THR A 499 -23.12 -13.97 1.06
CA THR A 499 -22.75 -12.65 0.51
C THR A 499 -23.00 -12.54 -0.98
N VAL A 500 -23.63 -13.55 -1.60
CA VAL A 500 -24.03 -13.47 -3.00
C VAL A 500 -25.18 -12.47 -3.08
N THR A 501 -24.85 -11.28 -3.55
CA THR A 501 -25.82 -10.21 -3.73
C THR A 501 -26.64 -10.46 -5.00
N SER A 502 -27.95 -10.14 -4.99
CA SER A 502 -28.82 -10.25 -6.18
C SER A 502 -28.16 -9.61 -7.39
N SER A 503 -28.10 -10.31 -8.51
CA SER A 503 -27.32 -9.91 -9.69
C SER A 503 -28.09 -8.91 -10.55
N ILE A 504 -28.35 -7.73 -9.99
CA ILE A 504 -29.05 -6.63 -10.65
C ILE A 504 -28.01 -5.59 -11.08
N THR A 505 -27.87 -5.39 -12.39
CA THR A 505 -27.03 -4.34 -12.99
C THR A 505 -27.88 -3.10 -13.23
N VAL A 506 -27.38 -1.92 -12.84
CA VAL A 506 -28.08 -0.64 -13.02
C VAL A 506 -27.15 0.30 -13.77
N LEU A 507 -27.55 0.71 -14.99
CA LEU A 507 -26.73 1.50 -15.91
C LEU A 507 -27.35 2.88 -16.15
N PRO A 508 -26.59 4.00 -16.01
CA PRO A 508 -27.13 5.32 -16.32
C PRO A 508 -27.41 5.44 -17.81
N LEU A 509 -28.58 5.98 -18.16
CA LEU A 509 -28.89 6.33 -19.54
C LEU A 509 -28.18 7.66 -19.87
N GLY A 510 -27.19 7.61 -20.77
CA GLY A 510 -26.38 8.78 -21.13
C GLY A 510 -27.22 10.02 -21.48
N LYS A 511 -26.80 11.21 -21.00
CA LYS A 511 -27.57 12.47 -21.12
C LYS A 511 -28.02 12.78 -22.56
N GLU A 512 -27.21 12.41 -23.56
CA GLU A 512 -27.50 12.67 -24.97
C GLU A 512 -28.56 11.71 -25.56
N SER A 513 -28.67 10.49 -25.02
CA SER A 513 -29.56 9.46 -25.58
C SER A 513 -31.04 9.75 -25.31
N TRP A 514 -31.37 10.36 -24.17
CA TRP A 514 -32.76 10.54 -23.76
C TRP A 514 -33.30 11.96 -24.05
N ILE A 515 -32.45 12.99 -24.04
CA ILE A 515 -32.87 14.37 -24.39
C ILE A 515 -33.30 14.45 -25.86
N ASN A 516 -32.69 13.63 -26.72
CA ASN A 516 -33.00 13.58 -28.15
C ASN A 516 -34.19 12.66 -28.49
N SER A 517 -34.70 11.84 -27.56
CA SER A 517 -35.82 10.92 -27.81
C SER A 517 -37.20 11.62 -27.77
N ARG A 518 -37.28 12.90 -28.15
CA ARG A 518 -38.56 13.63 -28.18
C ARG A 518 -39.51 12.97 -29.19
N TYR A 519 -40.41 12.13 -28.68
CA TYR A 519 -41.68 11.64 -29.26
C TYR A 519 -41.76 11.42 -30.78
N THR A 520 -40.67 11.01 -31.42
CA THR A 520 -40.75 10.45 -32.76
C THR A 520 -41.14 8.99 -32.59
N LYS A 521 -42.31 8.62 -33.13
CA LYS A 521 -42.80 7.23 -33.12
C LYS A 521 -41.68 6.36 -33.73
N PRO A 522 -41.06 5.44 -32.96
CA PRO A 522 -39.93 4.69 -33.46
C PRO A 522 -40.34 3.94 -34.73
N GLN A 523 -39.52 3.98 -35.78
CA GLN A 523 -39.65 3.01 -36.85
C GLN A 523 -39.45 1.63 -36.22
N THR A 524 -40.39 0.72 -36.48
CA THR A 524 -40.54 -0.57 -35.80
C THR A 524 -39.20 -1.29 -35.64
N PRO A 525 -38.69 -1.48 -34.42
CA PRO A 525 -37.52 -2.31 -34.20
C PRO A 525 -37.89 -3.76 -34.48
N ASP A 526 -37.06 -4.46 -35.26
CA ASP A 526 -37.23 -5.89 -35.60
C ASP A 526 -37.14 -6.83 -34.38
N ILE A 527 -36.80 -6.30 -33.20
CA ILE A 527 -36.58 -7.07 -31.97
C ILE A 527 -37.71 -6.80 -30.97
N LEU A 528 -38.62 -7.76 -30.84
CA LEU A 528 -39.69 -7.76 -29.83
C LEU A 528 -39.13 -8.15 -28.47
N GLY A 529 -38.78 -7.17 -27.64
CA GLY A 529 -38.40 -7.37 -26.24
C GLY A 529 -39.57 -7.76 -25.33
N PRO A 530 -39.33 -8.22 -24.09
CA PRO A 530 -40.38 -8.47 -23.08
C PRO A 530 -41.21 -7.23 -22.74
N ASN A 531 -40.75 -6.05 -23.15
CA ASN A 531 -41.43 -4.77 -22.98
C ASN A 531 -42.15 -4.27 -24.23
N HIS A 532 -42.35 -5.09 -25.27
CA HIS A 532 -43.01 -4.66 -26.50
C HIS A 532 -44.53 -4.51 -26.30
N SER A 533 -45.12 -3.43 -26.83
CA SER A 533 -46.53 -3.03 -26.60
C SER A 533 -47.56 -4.10 -26.97
N SER A 534 -47.28 -4.96 -27.95
CA SER A 534 -48.17 -6.06 -28.33
C SER A 534 -48.27 -7.16 -27.26
N GLN A 535 -47.36 -7.19 -26.29
CA GLN A 535 -47.36 -8.12 -25.17
C GLN A 535 -47.72 -7.43 -23.85
N ILE A 536 -47.63 -6.11 -23.79
CA ILE A 536 -48.04 -5.34 -22.61
C ILE A 536 -49.55 -5.12 -22.71
N PRO A 537 -50.34 -5.52 -21.69
CA PRO A 537 -51.78 -5.26 -21.67
C PRO A 537 -52.00 -3.75 -21.76
N GLU A 538 -53.06 -3.31 -22.44
CA GLU A 538 -53.53 -1.95 -22.21
C GLU A 538 -53.83 -1.82 -20.70
N PRO A 539 -53.28 -0.82 -20.00
CA PRO A 539 -53.54 -0.64 -18.58
C PRO A 539 -55.05 -0.63 -18.36
N SER A 540 -55.54 -1.31 -17.33
CA SER A 540 -56.96 -1.26 -16.98
C SER A 540 -57.42 0.19 -16.85
N ASP A 541 -58.65 0.50 -17.31
CA ASP A 541 -59.24 1.84 -17.26
C ASP A 541 -58.98 2.50 -15.90
N GLY A 542 -58.13 3.53 -15.87
CA GLY A 542 -57.71 4.24 -14.64
C GLY A 542 -56.20 4.20 -14.31
N LEU A 543 -55.41 3.31 -14.91
CA LEU A 543 -53.95 3.17 -14.65
C LEU A 543 -53.03 3.94 -15.62
N CYS A 544 -53.58 4.77 -16.51
CA CYS A 544 -52.81 5.56 -17.49
C CYS A 544 -52.11 6.77 -16.83
N LEU A 545 -51.15 6.50 -15.94
CA LEU A 545 -50.36 7.53 -15.27
C LEU A 545 -49.20 7.96 -16.18
N PRO A 546 -48.98 9.26 -16.43
CA PRO A 546 -47.92 9.75 -17.32
C PRO A 546 -46.51 9.23 -16.99
N ALA A 547 -46.24 8.90 -15.72
CA ALA A 547 -44.96 8.33 -15.30
C ALA A 547 -44.75 6.90 -15.82
N LEU A 548 -45.82 6.08 -15.78
CA LEU A 548 -45.78 4.70 -16.25
C LEU A 548 -45.62 4.64 -17.78
N GLU A 549 -46.34 5.47 -18.52
CA GLU A 549 -46.18 5.61 -19.98
C GLU A 549 -44.74 5.99 -20.35
N LYS A 550 -44.15 6.95 -19.62
CA LYS A 550 -42.77 7.36 -19.82
C LYS A 550 -41.79 6.22 -19.57
N GLN A 551 -42.00 5.41 -18.54
CA GLN A 551 -41.18 4.23 -18.24
C GLN A 551 -41.29 3.19 -19.37
N LEU A 552 -42.50 2.88 -19.81
CA LEU A 552 -42.78 1.93 -20.89
C LEU A 552 -42.14 2.37 -22.20
N HIS A 553 -42.18 3.67 -22.53
CA HIS A 553 -41.52 4.21 -23.70
C HIS A 553 -39.99 4.04 -23.67
N LEU A 554 -39.36 4.24 -22.51
CA LEU A 554 -37.91 4.01 -22.37
C LEU A 554 -37.54 2.54 -22.49
N LEU A 555 -38.33 1.63 -21.92
CA LEU A 555 -38.12 0.20 -22.04
C LEU A 555 -38.35 -0.30 -23.47
N TYR A 556 -39.25 0.34 -24.22
CA TYR A 556 -39.45 0.08 -25.64
C TYR A 556 -38.20 0.44 -26.46
N THR A 557 -37.57 1.58 -26.17
CA THR A 557 -36.34 2.02 -26.85
C THR A 557 -35.08 1.29 -26.35
N HIS A 558 -35.18 0.56 -25.24
CA HIS A 558 -34.09 -0.22 -24.63
C HIS A 558 -34.58 -1.64 -24.31
N PRO A 559 -34.82 -2.49 -25.33
CA PRO A 559 -35.52 -3.77 -25.18
C PRO A 559 -34.78 -4.80 -24.30
N THR A 560 -33.50 -4.56 -23.96
CA THR A 560 -32.73 -5.41 -23.06
C THR A 560 -32.93 -5.06 -21.58
N ALA A 561 -33.40 -3.85 -21.27
CA ALA A 561 -33.63 -3.41 -19.90
C ALA A 561 -34.93 -4.02 -19.35
N ASP A 562 -34.93 -4.35 -18.07
CA ASP A 562 -36.06 -4.95 -17.36
C ASP A 562 -36.90 -3.91 -16.62
N TYR A 563 -36.26 -2.83 -16.18
CA TYR A 563 -36.91 -1.71 -15.50
C TYR A 563 -36.17 -0.39 -15.74
N VAL A 564 -36.81 0.73 -15.40
CA VAL A 564 -36.16 2.05 -15.38
C VAL A 564 -36.35 2.65 -14.01
N LEU A 565 -35.25 3.08 -13.39
CA LEU A 565 -35.25 3.81 -12.12
C LEU A 565 -34.96 5.29 -12.34
N TRP A 566 -35.71 6.15 -11.67
CA TRP A 566 -35.50 7.59 -11.71
C TRP A 566 -34.77 8.08 -10.46
N GLY A 567 -33.59 8.66 -10.67
CA GLY A 567 -32.93 9.57 -9.74
C GLY A 567 -31.78 9.01 -8.91
N GLN A 568 -30.71 9.82 -8.83
CA GLN A 568 -29.73 9.79 -7.74
C GLN A 568 -29.88 11.04 -6.88
N ILE A 569 -29.24 11.04 -5.69
CA ILE A 569 -29.10 12.23 -4.85
C ILE A 569 -28.53 13.42 -5.65
N ASP A 570 -27.59 13.15 -6.57
CA ASP A 570 -26.85 14.21 -7.26
C ASP A 570 -27.49 14.68 -8.58
N ASP A 571 -28.28 13.84 -9.25
CA ASP A 571 -29.06 14.24 -10.45
C ASP A 571 -30.36 13.41 -10.60
N PRO A 572 -31.51 13.91 -10.10
CA PRO A 572 -32.79 13.21 -10.19
C PRO A 572 -33.30 13.05 -11.64
N ARG A 573 -32.63 13.67 -12.62
CA ARG A 573 -33.07 13.71 -14.03
C ARG A 573 -32.53 12.58 -14.89
N VAL A 574 -31.52 11.84 -14.42
CA VAL A 574 -30.90 10.75 -15.21
C VAL A 574 -31.63 9.43 -14.88
N PRO A 575 -32.31 8.80 -15.87
CA PRO A 575 -32.87 7.48 -15.67
C PRO A 575 -31.78 6.42 -15.71
N TYR A 576 -32.00 5.33 -14.97
CA TYR A 576 -31.13 4.17 -14.93
C TYR A 576 -31.85 2.94 -15.47
N LEU A 577 -31.22 2.24 -16.39
CA LEU A 577 -31.70 0.96 -16.92
C LEU A 577 -31.31 -0.16 -15.96
N VAL A 578 -32.32 -0.86 -15.46
CA VAL A 578 -32.14 -2.03 -14.59
C VAL A 578 -32.12 -3.28 -15.44
N HIS A 579 -31.15 -4.15 -15.21
CA HIS A 579 -31.02 -5.46 -15.85
C HIS A 579 -30.84 -6.51 -14.76
N PHE A 580 -31.64 -7.56 -14.81
CA PHE A 580 -31.46 -8.74 -13.99
C PHE A 580 -30.57 -9.71 -14.76
N GLU A 581 -29.40 -10.03 -14.21
CA GLU A 581 -28.45 -10.99 -14.78
C GLU A 581 -28.77 -12.43 -14.37
N ASP A 582 -29.53 -12.62 -13.28
CA ASP A 582 -30.01 -13.94 -12.89
C ASP A 582 -31.29 -14.24 -13.67
N PHE A 583 -31.29 -15.38 -14.33
CA PHE A 583 -32.39 -15.82 -15.19
C PHE A 583 -33.70 -15.94 -14.41
N SER A 584 -33.66 -16.53 -13.21
CA SER A 584 -34.85 -16.79 -12.40
C SER A 584 -35.43 -15.50 -11.85
N GLN A 585 -34.59 -14.60 -11.34
CA GLN A 585 -34.99 -13.27 -10.86
C GLN A 585 -35.53 -12.41 -12.01
N CYS A 586 -34.90 -12.43 -13.19
CA CYS A 586 -35.37 -11.71 -14.37
C CYS A 586 -36.80 -12.15 -14.75
N ILE A 587 -37.02 -13.46 -14.86
CA ILE A 587 -38.32 -14.02 -15.20
C ILE A 587 -39.36 -13.64 -14.15
N ALA A 588 -39.03 -13.85 -12.87
CA ALA A 588 -39.92 -13.54 -11.77
C ALA A 588 -40.31 -12.05 -11.78
N PHE A 589 -39.33 -11.15 -11.83
CA PHE A 589 -39.54 -9.70 -11.87
C PHE A 589 -40.46 -9.29 -13.03
N LEU A 590 -40.15 -9.72 -14.25
CA LEU A 590 -40.96 -9.38 -15.43
C LEU A 590 -42.37 -9.98 -15.35
N GLY A 591 -42.53 -11.16 -14.74
CA GLY A 591 -43.82 -11.79 -14.51
C GLY A 591 -44.69 -11.02 -13.51
N TYR A 592 -44.14 -10.62 -12.36
CA TYR A 592 -44.86 -9.77 -11.40
C TYR A 592 -45.18 -8.40 -11.98
N ARG A 593 -44.24 -7.80 -12.70
CA ARG A 593 -44.48 -6.52 -13.38
C ARG A 593 -45.62 -6.63 -14.39
N ARG A 594 -45.64 -7.68 -15.21
CA ARG A 594 -46.73 -7.94 -16.16
C ARG A 594 -48.09 -8.04 -15.45
N ARG A 595 -48.16 -8.78 -14.34
CA ARG A 595 -49.38 -8.88 -13.53
C ARG A 595 -49.81 -7.55 -12.95
N LEU A 596 -48.85 -6.78 -12.44
CA LEU A 596 -49.12 -5.46 -11.89
C LEU A 596 -49.67 -4.50 -12.96
N LEU A 597 -49.16 -4.57 -14.19
CA LEU A 597 -49.69 -3.81 -15.33
C LEU A 597 -51.11 -4.25 -15.72
N TRP A 598 -51.44 -5.55 -15.58
CA TRP A 598 -52.76 -6.09 -15.92
C TRP A 598 -53.82 -5.76 -14.87
N ASN A 599 -53.47 -5.99 -13.61
CA ASN A 599 -54.43 -5.97 -12.49
C ASN A 599 -54.47 -4.62 -11.78
N GLY A 600 -53.41 -3.82 -11.86
CA GLY A 600 -53.21 -2.66 -11.00
C GLY A 600 -52.69 -3.03 -9.61
N ALA A 601 -52.18 -2.03 -8.88
CA ALA A 601 -51.64 -2.24 -7.53
C ALA A 601 -52.72 -2.57 -6.49
N GLU A 602 -53.92 -2.03 -6.65
CA GLU A 602 -55.05 -2.31 -5.75
C GLU A 602 -55.43 -3.79 -5.78
N ALA A 603 -55.52 -4.38 -6.98
CA ALA A 603 -55.92 -5.78 -7.14
C ALA A 603 -54.76 -6.78 -6.98
N ASP A 604 -53.50 -6.36 -7.15
CA ASP A 604 -52.32 -7.22 -7.05
C ASP A 604 -51.19 -6.64 -6.17
N PRO A 605 -51.45 -6.42 -4.86
CA PRO A 605 -50.46 -5.89 -3.92
C PRO A 605 -49.26 -6.83 -3.72
N ASP A 606 -49.42 -8.14 -3.99
CA ASP A 606 -48.36 -9.14 -3.90
C ASP A 606 -47.27 -8.88 -4.95
N SER A 607 -47.66 -8.52 -6.17
CA SER A 607 -46.74 -8.20 -7.26
C SER A 607 -45.99 -6.89 -6.99
N LEU A 608 -46.69 -5.90 -6.45
CA LEU A 608 -46.08 -4.63 -6.03
C LEU A 608 -45.07 -4.84 -4.89
N ALA A 609 -45.42 -5.67 -3.89
CA ALA A 609 -44.52 -6.01 -2.79
C ALA A 609 -43.25 -6.69 -3.30
N TYR A 610 -43.38 -7.66 -4.21
CA TYR A 610 -42.23 -8.33 -4.83
C TYR A 610 -41.31 -7.33 -5.54
N MET A 611 -41.87 -6.44 -6.37
CA MET A 611 -41.08 -5.45 -7.12
C MET A 611 -40.33 -4.49 -6.19
N LEU A 612 -40.94 -4.04 -5.10
CA LEU A 612 -40.28 -3.19 -4.12
C LEU A 612 -39.15 -3.92 -3.40
N MET A 613 -39.42 -5.15 -2.92
CA MET A 613 -38.44 -5.96 -2.18
C MET A 613 -37.24 -6.39 -3.04
N VAL A 614 -37.45 -6.73 -4.31
CA VAL A 614 -36.37 -7.19 -5.19
C VAL A 614 -35.48 -6.05 -5.70
N LEU A 615 -36.04 -4.84 -5.85
CA LEU A 615 -35.27 -3.66 -6.25
C LEU A 615 -34.48 -3.07 -5.08
N GLU A 616 -34.97 -3.18 -3.84
CA GLU A 616 -34.35 -2.59 -2.65
C GLU A 616 -32.83 -2.87 -2.53
N PRO A 617 -32.34 -4.13 -2.68
CA PRO A 617 -30.89 -4.41 -2.65
C PRO A 617 -30.09 -3.75 -3.79
N ALA A 618 -30.69 -3.57 -4.98
CA ALA A 618 -30.02 -2.90 -6.10
C ALA A 618 -29.92 -1.38 -5.89
N LEU A 619 -30.91 -0.82 -5.19
CA LEU A 619 -31.03 0.61 -4.92
C LEU A 619 -30.07 1.07 -3.83
N LEU A 620 -29.96 0.28 -2.75
CA LEU A 620 -28.96 0.50 -1.70
C LEU A 620 -27.54 0.57 -2.31
N ARG A 621 -27.22 -0.32 -3.25
CA ARG A 621 -25.92 -0.34 -3.94
C ARG A 621 -25.63 0.92 -4.75
N LYS A 622 -26.63 1.46 -5.44
CA LYS A 622 -26.46 2.65 -6.30
C LYS A 622 -26.68 3.98 -5.57
N LYS A 623 -26.83 3.93 -4.23
CA LYS A 623 -27.15 5.09 -3.39
C LYS A 623 -28.39 5.83 -3.88
N ILE A 624 -29.34 5.10 -4.48
CA ILE A 624 -30.63 5.64 -4.88
C ILE A 624 -31.49 5.62 -3.61
N PRO A 625 -31.94 6.79 -3.10
CA PRO A 625 -32.75 6.82 -1.88
C PRO A 625 -34.02 6.02 -2.07
N MET A 626 -34.38 5.20 -1.09
CA MET A 626 -35.60 4.40 -1.18
C MET A 626 -36.84 5.26 -1.37
N ASP A 627 -36.85 6.46 -0.79
CA ASP A 627 -37.95 7.42 -0.95
C ASP A 627 -38.10 7.90 -2.40
N ALA A 628 -37.02 7.99 -3.20
CA ALA A 628 -37.11 8.33 -4.61
C ALA A 628 -37.80 7.23 -5.41
N VAL A 629 -37.51 5.97 -5.09
CA VAL A 629 -38.16 4.81 -5.70
C VAL A 629 -39.59 4.69 -5.26
N ARG A 630 -39.88 4.83 -3.97
CA ARG A 630 -41.25 4.86 -3.45
C ARG A 630 -42.06 5.92 -4.18
N ALA A 631 -41.55 7.15 -4.28
CA ALA A 631 -42.20 8.22 -5.03
C ALA A 631 -42.37 7.91 -6.52
N GLN A 632 -41.45 7.15 -7.13
CA GLN A 632 -41.62 6.66 -8.50
C GLN A 632 -42.78 5.65 -8.58
N PHE A 633 -42.82 4.65 -7.70
CA PHE A 633 -43.90 3.67 -7.66
C PHE A 633 -45.25 4.33 -7.36
N GLU A 634 -45.31 5.30 -6.44
CA GLU A 634 -46.52 6.08 -6.13
C GLU A 634 -47.05 6.78 -7.40
N ARG A 635 -46.15 7.34 -8.23
CA ARG A 635 -46.53 7.96 -9.53
C ARG A 635 -46.90 6.97 -10.62
N GLU A 636 -46.47 5.72 -10.52
CA GLU A 636 -46.67 4.69 -11.55
C GLU A 636 -47.87 3.79 -11.27
N TYR A 637 -48.19 3.57 -9.99
CA TYR A 637 -49.19 2.58 -9.57
C TYR A 637 -50.18 3.09 -8.52
N GLY A 638 -50.08 4.34 -8.07
CA GLY A 638 -50.98 4.95 -7.08
C GLY A 638 -50.32 5.14 -5.70
N GLU A 639 -50.54 6.31 -5.09
CA GLU A 639 -49.91 6.71 -3.83
C GLU A 639 -50.41 5.88 -2.64
N ASP A 640 -51.72 5.67 -2.57
CA ASP A 640 -52.37 5.00 -1.44
C ASP A 640 -52.03 3.50 -1.42
N GLU A 641 -52.05 2.84 -2.58
CA GLU A 641 -51.73 1.42 -2.75
C GLU A 641 -50.27 1.13 -2.40
N VAL A 642 -49.34 1.97 -2.90
CA VAL A 642 -47.91 1.83 -2.63
C VAL A 642 -47.63 2.03 -1.15
N ARG A 643 -48.25 3.01 -0.49
CA ARG A 643 -48.11 3.21 0.96
C ARG A 643 -48.69 2.06 1.76
N ALA A 644 -49.82 1.49 1.35
CA ALA A 644 -50.40 0.33 2.01
C ALA A 644 -49.45 -0.88 1.95
N VAL A 645 -48.87 -1.16 0.78
CA VAL A 645 -47.90 -2.25 0.60
C VAL A 645 -46.61 -2.01 1.39
N ILE A 646 -46.06 -0.80 1.38
CA ILE A 646 -44.81 -0.48 2.13
C ILE A 646 -44.99 -0.69 3.62
N LYS A 647 -46.13 -0.30 4.20
CA LYS A 647 -46.44 -0.54 5.63
C LYS A 647 -46.46 -2.03 5.99
N CYS A 648 -46.68 -2.89 5.00
CA CYS A 648 -46.70 -4.33 5.13
C CYS A 648 -45.33 -5.00 4.97
N ILE A 649 -44.29 -4.26 4.56
CA ILE A 649 -42.92 -4.77 4.38
C ILE A 649 -42.10 -4.40 5.61
N THR A 650 -41.44 -5.39 6.23
CA THR A 650 -40.52 -5.19 7.36
C THR A 650 -39.27 -6.02 7.14
N GLY A 651 -38.18 -5.36 6.72
CA GLY A 651 -36.97 -6.04 6.26
C GLY A 651 -37.29 -6.94 5.07
N GLU A 652 -36.90 -8.21 5.14
CA GLU A 652 -37.10 -9.20 4.07
C GLU A 652 -38.47 -9.91 4.10
N VAL A 653 -39.41 -9.42 4.92
CA VAL A 653 -40.73 -10.04 5.13
C VAL A 653 -41.86 -9.11 4.70
N TYR A 654 -42.73 -9.59 3.82
CA TYR A 654 -43.98 -8.97 3.44
C TYR A 654 -45.16 -9.66 4.14
N ARG A 655 -45.93 -8.91 4.93
CA ARG A 655 -47.15 -9.39 5.59
C ARG A 655 -48.39 -8.89 4.87
N ARG A 656 -49.04 -9.76 4.11
CA ARG A 656 -50.20 -9.41 3.31
C ARG A 656 -51.40 -8.99 4.17
N GLU A 657 -51.96 -7.82 3.87
CA GLU A 657 -53.00 -7.20 4.71
C GLU A 657 -54.30 -8.01 4.77
N ARG A 658 -54.77 -8.52 3.62
CA ARG A 658 -56.07 -9.20 3.52
C ARG A 658 -56.21 -10.48 4.35
N ASP A 659 -55.12 -11.25 4.50
CA ASP A 659 -55.14 -12.58 5.14
C ASP A 659 -54.06 -12.77 6.21
N GLY A 660 -53.23 -11.75 6.44
CA GLY A 660 -52.16 -11.75 7.43
C GLY A 660 -50.99 -12.68 7.12
N LYS A 661 -50.96 -13.35 5.95
CA LYS A 661 -49.88 -14.28 5.59
C LYS A 661 -48.57 -13.54 5.37
N THR A 662 -47.48 -14.15 5.83
CA THR A 662 -46.12 -13.62 5.67
C THR A 662 -45.40 -14.33 4.54
N PHE A 663 -44.70 -13.55 3.73
CA PHE A 663 -43.92 -14.01 2.60
C PHE A 663 -42.49 -13.48 2.73
N THR A 664 -41.50 -14.33 2.47
CA THR A 664 -40.20 -13.85 2.01
C THR A 664 -40.24 -13.73 0.49
N LEU A 665 -39.24 -13.07 -0.11
CA LEU A 665 -39.21 -12.79 -1.56
C LEU A 665 -39.50 -14.04 -2.42
N ASP A 666 -38.89 -15.19 -2.09
CA ASP A 666 -39.03 -16.45 -2.85
C ASP A 666 -40.39 -17.15 -2.64
N HIS A 667 -41.17 -16.75 -1.64
CA HIS A 667 -42.45 -17.36 -1.30
C HIS A 667 -43.66 -16.55 -1.80
N ILE A 668 -43.44 -15.36 -2.36
CA ILE A 668 -44.53 -14.59 -2.95
C ILE A 668 -45.13 -15.42 -4.11
N PRO A 669 -46.46 -15.61 -4.21
CA PRO A 669 -47.03 -16.49 -5.24
C PRO A 669 -46.79 -15.98 -6.66
N ALA A 670 -46.04 -16.75 -7.46
CA ALA A 670 -45.83 -16.50 -8.89
C ALA A 670 -46.91 -17.18 -9.75
N ASN A 671 -47.32 -16.55 -10.84
CA ASN A 671 -48.23 -17.15 -11.81
C ASN A 671 -47.43 -17.83 -12.93
N ARG A 672 -47.58 -19.15 -13.06
CA ARG A 672 -46.85 -19.95 -14.05
C ARG A 672 -47.13 -19.51 -15.49
N GLN A 673 -48.35 -19.10 -15.81
CA GLN A 673 -48.74 -18.64 -17.15
C GLN A 673 -47.96 -17.38 -17.54
N ASP A 674 -47.85 -16.42 -16.63
CA ASP A 674 -47.09 -15.18 -16.87
C ASP A 674 -45.61 -15.49 -17.12
N MET A 675 -45.02 -16.41 -16.35
CA MET A 675 -43.63 -16.82 -16.55
C MET A 675 -43.39 -17.48 -17.92
N GLN A 676 -44.33 -18.27 -18.44
CA GLN A 676 -44.25 -18.86 -19.79
C GLN A 676 -44.26 -17.78 -20.88
N VAL A 677 -45.10 -16.74 -20.72
CA VAL A 677 -45.14 -15.60 -21.64
C VAL A 677 -43.82 -14.84 -21.63
N ILE A 678 -43.27 -14.57 -20.44
CA ILE A 678 -41.98 -13.89 -20.29
C ILE A 678 -40.82 -14.72 -20.88
N LEU A 679 -40.80 -16.03 -20.66
CA LEU A 679 -39.78 -16.93 -21.25
C LEU A 679 -39.76 -16.83 -22.78
N LYS A 680 -40.94 -16.84 -23.41
CA LYS A 680 -41.07 -16.66 -24.86
C LYS A 680 -40.54 -15.30 -25.31
N ALA A 681 -40.83 -14.24 -24.55
CA ALA A 681 -40.38 -12.89 -24.86
C ALA A 681 -38.86 -12.72 -24.70
N LEU A 682 -38.27 -13.25 -23.62
CA LEU A 682 -36.83 -13.24 -23.39
C LEU A 682 -36.07 -14.00 -24.49
N LYS A 683 -36.60 -15.17 -24.92
CA LYS A 683 -36.03 -15.94 -26.04
C LYS A 683 -36.05 -15.12 -27.34
N THR A 684 -37.15 -14.42 -27.61
CA THR A 684 -37.31 -13.57 -28.79
C THR A 684 -36.37 -12.37 -28.76
N ALA A 685 -36.14 -11.80 -27.57
CA ALA A 685 -35.20 -10.71 -27.34
C ALA A 685 -33.72 -11.12 -27.39
N GLY A 686 -33.43 -12.42 -27.56
CA GLY A 686 -32.06 -12.95 -27.52
C GLY A 686 -31.42 -12.93 -26.13
N ARG A 687 -32.18 -12.69 -25.07
CA ARG A 687 -31.68 -12.72 -23.69
C ARG A 687 -31.53 -14.15 -23.22
N PHE A 688 -30.49 -14.43 -22.43
CA PHE A 688 -30.20 -15.76 -21.88
C PHE A 688 -30.14 -16.86 -22.97
N HIS A 689 -29.54 -16.54 -24.13
CA HIS A 689 -29.49 -17.42 -25.29
C HIS A 689 -29.07 -18.85 -24.93
N ASP A 690 -28.03 -18.99 -24.11
CA ASP A 690 -27.51 -20.31 -23.72
C ASP A 690 -28.50 -21.15 -22.92
N LEU A 691 -29.35 -20.51 -22.11
CA LEU A 691 -30.37 -21.18 -21.30
C LEU A 691 -31.64 -21.46 -22.12
N LEU A 692 -31.99 -20.58 -23.06
CA LEU A 692 -33.25 -20.62 -23.80
C LEU A 692 -33.17 -21.27 -25.19
N LYS A 693 -31.97 -21.56 -25.73
CA LYS A 693 -31.81 -22.15 -27.07
C LYS A 693 -32.58 -23.45 -27.26
N ASN A 694 -32.62 -24.29 -26.23
CA ASN A 694 -33.29 -25.59 -26.24
C ASN A 694 -34.69 -25.57 -25.59
N TRP A 695 -35.12 -24.42 -25.07
CA TRP A 695 -36.42 -24.31 -24.41
C TRP A 695 -37.55 -24.32 -25.46
N VAL A 696 -38.51 -25.22 -25.29
CA VAL A 696 -39.73 -25.32 -26.12
C VAL A 696 -40.93 -24.98 -25.22
N PRO A 697 -41.81 -24.04 -25.62
CA PRO A 697 -43.02 -23.77 -24.87
C PRO A 697 -43.84 -25.05 -24.67
N GLN A 698 -44.33 -25.29 -23.46
CA GLN A 698 -45.37 -26.31 -23.26
C GLN A 698 -46.70 -25.68 -23.69
N GLU A 699 -47.31 -26.23 -24.75
CA GLU A 699 -48.64 -25.82 -25.24
C GLU A 699 -49.76 -26.08 -24.24
#